data_AF-D1C7Q4-F1
#
_entry.id   AF-D1C7Q4-F1
#
_cell.length_a   1.000
_cell.length_b   1.000
_cell.length_c   1.000
_cell.angle_alpha   90.00
_cell.angle_beta   90.00
_cell.angle_gamma   90.00
#
_symmetry.space_group_name_H-M   'P 1'
#
loop_
_entity.id
_entity.type
_entity.pdbx_description
1 polymer ?
#
loop_
_entity_poly.entity_id
_entity_poly.type
_entity_poly.pdbx_seq_one_letter_code
_entity_poly.pdbx_strand_id
1 'polypeptide(L)'
;MRAARCPIVGVSRVRRGVVLLGMILLLALARGPDHAAAVDGVELALEVPPTIQVGDDIPIMVRLTASGAPLSGQIVELRVDDQIAMRAVTGPDGAAGFQVRGTLAAGDYAFVASFPGTDTLATATTAATVTVEPAMLEIRTVPSLPGVTFTLDGHPFAADAEGIARFPISQPGTFRLEAPPRADLSTTQRADFSRWSDDVYVGFRDITIPGQRRLVAGFLVSYLTNLTFADAEGEFVPPTRISSIRVRTAQGQTLDLDPQVAQWLPATTVVKTPAGLRAQPVRYSVQEVIVDGIRTVRRGEVTFTLRPEVAPSIPLSLHRITVAGRATLLGDRVGTGVVLQHPDGTREYRPYDETGAATFDGLPIGTYRAWILGAGGYARAQLFDLVPGATITIPVITYFLMGLVLAIPVGLLFALLVVSGTRVGRFLPAGVGQPVGIARRFMYGVAGVAAVVGVIGLGYGLTAVHGSWLLTPDRLLQPAETLAATWDAEPEPTATAVVPASETRPAVEVAEVFRRLWNASGGPRVFGRPVGAAYQQVDAETGVTLTIQYFDRARFELHPHLAGTRYEIQLGRLGWEEAARRGLLGTEPFQPVPAATAEQSANCDYFPTTGHRVCGHFRTFWRNNGLRLGDSGISFRESLALFGYPISEEFPDPDTGLIVQYFERARLEYRPEQAGTPGEVTLGELEGIDP
;
A
#
# COMPACT_ATOMS: atom_id res chain seq x y z
N MET A 1 40.06 54.43 -11.71
CA MET A 1 41.02 55.49 -11.30
C MET A 1 40.60 56.06 -9.94
N ARG A 2 41.52 56.77 -9.27
CA ARG A 2 41.42 57.75 -8.15
C ARG A 2 40.00 58.15 -7.70
N ALA A 3 39.63 58.16 -6.40
CA ALA A 3 40.18 58.93 -5.24
C ALA A 3 39.92 60.45 -5.34
N ALA A 4 39.67 61.23 -4.27
CA ALA A 4 39.81 61.07 -2.80
C ALA A 4 38.62 61.76 -2.06
N ARG A 5 38.36 61.75 -0.72
CA ARG A 5 39.17 62.11 0.49
C ARG A 5 39.86 63.49 0.34
N CYS A 6 40.07 64.37 1.33
CA CYS A 6 40.19 64.33 2.81
C CYS A 6 40.10 65.83 3.30
N PRO A 7 40.55 66.28 4.51
CA PRO A 7 40.96 65.61 5.78
C PRO A 7 40.00 66.05 6.94
N ILE A 8 40.31 66.52 8.18
CA ILE A 8 41.54 66.78 8.97
C ILE A 8 41.29 66.74 10.53
N VAL A 9 42.38 66.88 11.27
CA VAL A 9 42.68 67.01 12.73
C VAL A 9 41.94 68.19 13.43
N GLY A 10 41.66 68.28 14.75
CA GLY A 10 42.06 67.52 15.98
C GLY A 10 43.00 68.34 16.92
N VAL A 11 43.10 68.07 18.26
CA VAL A 11 44.30 68.31 19.15
C VAL A 11 44.05 68.24 20.70
N SER A 12 44.93 67.50 21.39
CA SER A 12 45.39 67.55 22.82
C SER A 12 44.47 67.40 24.07
N ARG A 13 45.08 66.80 25.12
CA ARG A 13 44.65 66.76 26.54
C ARG A 13 45.41 67.81 27.37
N VAL A 14 44.88 68.22 28.53
CA VAL A 14 45.62 68.89 29.63
C VAL A 14 45.31 68.21 30.99
N ARG A 15 46.10 68.49 32.04
CA ARG A 15 46.19 67.76 33.33
C ARG A 15 45.65 68.54 34.55
N ARG A 16 45.10 67.79 35.52
CA ARG A 16 45.20 67.92 37.01
C ARG A 16 44.89 69.26 37.71
N GLY A 17 44.08 69.17 38.77
CA GLY A 17 44.04 70.12 39.91
C GLY A 17 43.40 69.45 41.15
N VAL A 18 43.94 69.70 42.35
CA VAL A 18 43.48 69.16 43.67
C VAL A 18 43.83 70.17 44.77
N VAL A 19 42.92 70.38 45.75
CA VAL A 19 43.08 70.94 47.14
C VAL A 19 41.66 71.34 47.62
N LEU A 20 41.10 70.72 48.68
CA LEU A 20 41.13 71.12 50.12
C LEU A 20 40.28 72.39 50.44
N LEU A 21 39.66 72.62 51.61
CA LEU A 21 39.68 71.98 52.95
C LEU A 21 38.37 72.35 53.71
N GLY A 22 37.94 71.57 54.72
CA GLY A 22 36.98 72.05 55.74
C GLY A 22 36.59 71.03 56.81
N MET A 23 37.04 71.18 58.06
CA MET A 23 36.67 70.32 59.21
C MET A 23 36.80 71.08 60.55
N ILE A 24 35.72 71.10 61.34
CA ILE A 24 35.66 71.41 62.78
C ILE A 24 34.51 70.53 63.31
N LEU A 25 34.71 69.42 64.04
CA LEU A 25 35.31 69.16 65.36
C LEU A 25 34.30 69.28 66.53
N LEU A 26 34.28 68.20 67.33
CA LEU A 26 33.32 67.77 68.35
C LEU A 26 32.79 68.81 69.35
N LEU A 27 31.56 68.56 69.82
CA LEU A 27 31.25 68.55 71.25
C LEU A 27 30.19 67.47 71.54
N ALA A 28 30.37 66.69 72.61
CA ALA A 28 29.44 65.64 73.03
C ALA A 28 29.49 65.45 74.55
N LEU A 29 28.32 65.27 75.19
CA LEU A 29 28.13 64.39 76.37
C LEU A 29 26.66 64.37 76.85
N ALA A 30 26.24 63.19 77.32
CA ALA A 30 25.20 62.93 78.32
C ALA A 30 23.75 63.44 78.10
N ARG A 31 22.93 62.60 77.44
CA ARG A 31 21.69 62.08 78.03
C ARG A 31 21.67 60.54 77.91
N GLY A 32 20.79 59.90 78.69
CA GLY A 32 20.75 58.44 78.87
C GLY A 32 20.12 57.68 77.70
N PRO A 33 20.00 56.34 77.82
CA PRO A 33 19.51 55.49 76.75
C PRO A 33 17.99 55.58 76.59
N ASP A 34 17.53 56.30 75.57
CA ASP A 34 16.23 55.99 74.97
C ASP A 34 16.36 54.68 74.19
N HIS A 35 15.61 53.66 74.60
CA HIS A 35 15.55 52.38 73.90
C HIS A 35 14.81 52.53 72.58
N ALA A 36 15.52 52.95 71.53
CA ALA A 36 15.15 52.61 70.17
C ALA A 36 15.14 51.08 70.05
N ALA A 37 13.94 50.49 70.04
CA ALA A 37 13.76 49.05 70.05
C ALA A 37 14.43 48.41 68.81
N ALA A 38 14.89 47.17 68.96
CA ALA A 38 15.28 46.38 67.80
C ALA A 38 14.04 46.21 66.90
N VAL A 39 14.17 46.55 65.63
CA VAL A 39 13.16 46.19 64.63
C VAL A 39 13.31 44.69 64.40
N ASP A 40 12.32 43.91 64.85
CA ASP A 40 12.31 42.46 64.69
C ASP A 40 12.47 42.07 63.21
N GLY A 41 13.30 41.06 62.95
CA GLY A 41 13.77 40.72 61.62
C GLY A 41 12.66 40.09 60.78
N VAL A 42 11.97 40.88 59.97
CA VAL A 42 11.01 40.37 58.99
C VAL A 42 11.77 39.77 57.81
N GLU A 43 11.66 38.46 57.62
CA GLU A 43 12.34 37.71 56.57
C GLU A 43 11.31 37.15 55.57
N LEU A 44 11.72 37.09 54.30
CA LEU A 44 10.89 36.60 53.21
C LEU A 44 11.70 35.59 52.39
N ALA A 45 11.32 34.32 52.47
CA ALA A 45 11.86 33.26 51.63
C ALA A 45 10.96 33.04 50.40
N LEU A 46 11.57 32.74 49.26
CA LEU A 46 10.91 32.44 48.00
C LEU A 46 11.46 31.10 47.48
N GLU A 47 10.60 30.10 47.44
CA GLU A 47 10.88 28.76 46.93
C GLU A 47 10.27 28.65 45.52
N VAL A 48 11.13 28.51 44.51
CA VAL A 48 10.81 28.34 43.09
C VAL A 48 11.64 27.18 42.51
N PRO A 49 11.14 26.45 41.50
CA PRO A 49 12.00 25.55 40.72
C PRO A 49 13.05 26.38 39.95
N PRO A 50 14.33 25.98 39.88
CA PRO A 50 15.35 26.73 39.14
C PRO A 50 15.15 26.65 37.61
N THR A 51 14.48 25.59 37.14
CA THR A 51 14.28 25.30 35.72
C THR A 51 12.94 24.60 35.52
N ILE A 52 12.21 24.96 34.46
CA ILE A 52 10.94 24.35 34.01
C ILE A 52 10.92 24.26 32.47
N GLN A 53 9.97 23.54 31.86
CA GLN A 53 9.79 23.58 30.41
C GLN A 53 8.64 24.51 29.99
N VAL A 54 8.73 25.04 28.76
CA VAL A 54 7.66 25.84 28.12
C VAL A 54 6.30 25.15 28.23
N GLY A 55 5.35 25.85 28.86
CA GLY A 55 4.00 25.35 29.09
C GLY A 55 3.78 24.65 30.43
N ASP A 56 4.81 24.33 31.22
CA ASP A 56 4.62 23.81 32.58
C ASP A 56 4.09 24.92 33.51
N ASP A 57 3.16 24.58 34.40
CA ASP A 57 2.74 25.47 35.48
C ASP A 57 3.85 25.59 36.55
N ILE A 58 4.02 26.79 37.09
CA ILE A 58 5.10 27.13 38.03
C ILE A 58 4.52 27.16 39.45
N PRO A 59 4.74 26.11 40.28
CA PRO A 59 4.40 26.15 41.70
C PRO A 59 5.43 27.02 42.43
N ILE A 60 4.95 27.98 43.21
CA ILE A 60 5.79 28.96 43.89
C ILE A 60 5.29 29.10 45.33
N MET A 61 6.20 29.03 46.29
CA MET A 61 5.86 29.20 47.71
C MET A 61 6.67 30.34 48.31
N VAL A 62 5.97 31.27 48.95
CA VAL A 62 6.56 32.40 49.67
C VAL A 62 6.33 32.18 51.15
N ARG A 63 7.39 32.23 51.97
CA ARG A 63 7.30 32.09 53.43
C ARG A 63 7.73 33.39 54.10
N LEU A 64 6.83 33.98 54.88
CA LEU A 64 7.04 35.21 55.63
C LEU A 64 7.19 34.90 57.13
N THR A 65 8.25 35.38 57.74
CA THR A 65 8.54 35.25 59.18
C THR A 65 8.94 36.58 59.79
N ALA A 66 8.83 36.69 61.12
CA ALA A 66 9.45 37.75 61.92
C ALA A 66 10.22 37.13 63.08
N SER A 67 11.51 37.40 63.18
CA SER A 67 12.43 36.84 64.20
C SER A 67 12.28 35.31 64.35
N GLY A 68 12.12 34.61 63.22
CA GLY A 68 11.95 33.16 63.12
C GLY A 68 10.54 32.61 63.31
N ALA A 69 9.56 33.43 63.75
CA ALA A 69 8.17 33.02 63.90
C ALA A 69 7.35 33.26 62.62
N PRO A 70 6.41 32.37 62.23
CA PRO A 70 5.59 32.53 61.02
C PRO A 70 4.59 33.69 61.16
N LEU A 71 4.51 34.53 60.12
CA LEU A 71 3.55 35.64 60.05
C LEU A 71 2.31 35.23 59.23
N SER A 72 1.21 34.92 59.92
CA SER A 72 -0.09 34.58 59.35
C SER A 72 -0.95 35.81 58.99
N GLY A 73 -1.85 35.68 58.02
CA GLY A 73 -2.83 36.70 57.65
C GLY A 73 -2.26 37.91 56.92
N GLN A 74 -0.99 37.87 56.51
CA GLN A 74 -0.31 38.97 55.82
C GLN A 74 -0.49 38.86 54.30
N ILE A 75 -0.61 40.00 53.61
CA ILE A 75 -0.62 40.02 52.14
C ILE A 75 0.83 40.05 51.65
N VAL A 76 1.22 39.02 50.89
CA VAL A 76 2.45 39.02 50.10
C VAL A 76 2.12 39.18 48.62
N GLU A 77 2.96 39.91 47.91
CA GLU A 77 2.89 40.09 46.46
C GLU A 77 3.96 39.26 45.77
N LEU A 78 3.66 38.79 44.57
CA LEU A 78 4.62 38.14 43.68
C LEU A 78 4.57 38.82 42.31
N ARG A 79 5.72 39.33 41.87
CA ARG A 79 5.91 39.83 40.50
C ARG A 79 6.69 38.83 39.67
N VAL A 80 6.30 38.67 38.40
CA VAL A 80 7.13 38.05 37.36
C VAL A 80 7.52 39.14 36.38
N ASP A 81 8.82 39.42 36.35
CA ASP A 81 9.41 40.64 35.78
C ASP A 81 8.59 41.89 36.20
N ASP A 82 8.23 42.73 35.24
CA ASP A 82 7.39 43.91 35.48
C ASP A 82 5.90 43.73 35.13
N GLN A 83 5.50 42.58 34.56
CA GLN A 83 4.22 42.44 33.85
C GLN A 83 3.14 41.67 34.61
N ILE A 84 3.49 40.61 35.35
CA ILE A 84 2.53 39.81 36.11
C ILE A 84 2.65 40.18 37.57
N ALA A 85 1.56 40.60 38.21
CA ALA A 85 1.50 40.86 39.65
C ALA A 85 0.35 40.07 40.28
N MET A 86 0.68 39.23 41.25
CA MET A 86 -0.28 38.42 42.02
C MET A 86 -0.19 38.77 43.51
N ARG A 87 -1.27 38.48 44.25
CA ARG A 87 -1.31 38.63 45.71
C ARG A 87 -1.86 37.35 46.34
N ALA A 88 -1.28 36.95 47.46
CA ALA A 88 -1.76 35.86 48.29
C ALA A 88 -1.71 36.24 49.77
N VAL A 89 -2.50 35.57 50.60
CA VAL A 89 -2.52 35.76 52.05
C VAL A 89 -1.79 34.60 52.72
N THR A 90 -0.90 34.89 53.67
CA THR A 90 -0.14 33.86 54.38
C THR A 90 -1.01 33.03 55.33
N GLY A 91 -0.79 31.73 55.33
CA GLY A 91 -1.46 30.78 56.22
C GLY A 91 -0.88 30.74 57.64
N PRO A 92 -1.42 29.87 58.52
CA PRO A 92 -0.96 29.72 59.91
C PRO A 92 0.53 29.35 60.08
N ASP A 93 1.16 28.81 59.03
CA ASP A 93 2.58 28.45 58.98
C ASP A 93 3.46 29.53 58.31
N GLY A 94 2.88 30.70 58.00
CA GLY A 94 3.54 31.82 57.33
C GLY A 94 3.74 31.63 55.83
N ALA A 95 3.26 30.53 55.23
CA ALA A 95 3.41 30.26 53.80
C ALA A 95 2.23 30.82 52.99
N ALA A 96 2.52 31.28 51.77
CA ALA A 96 1.55 31.66 50.76
C ALA A 96 1.92 31.02 49.43
N GLY A 97 0.98 30.31 48.81
CA GLY A 97 1.16 29.65 47.52
C GLY A 97 0.75 30.55 46.35
N PHE A 98 1.55 30.52 45.29
CA PHE A 98 1.24 31.10 43.99
C PHE A 98 1.39 30.03 42.89
N GLN A 99 0.64 30.18 41.81
CA GLN A 99 0.71 29.29 40.65
C GLN A 99 0.68 30.15 39.39
N VAL A 100 1.83 30.30 38.74
CA VAL A 100 1.89 30.93 37.42
C VAL A 100 1.55 29.86 36.39
N ARG A 101 0.52 30.12 35.58
CA ARG A 101 0.15 29.21 34.49
C ARG A 101 1.26 29.18 33.45
N GLY A 102 1.42 28.05 32.76
CA GLY A 102 2.42 27.84 31.71
C GLY A 102 2.22 28.68 30.44
N THR A 103 2.28 30.01 30.57
CA THR A 103 2.14 30.99 29.47
C THR A 103 3.45 31.71 29.14
N LEU A 104 4.54 31.41 29.87
CA LEU A 104 5.86 31.98 29.62
C LEU A 104 6.54 31.28 28.43
N ALA A 105 7.20 32.07 27.58
CA ALA A 105 8.09 31.58 26.53
C ALA A 105 9.43 31.12 27.11
N ALA A 106 10.27 30.45 26.33
CA ALA A 106 11.61 30.07 26.76
C ALA A 106 12.49 31.31 27.03
N GLY A 107 13.21 31.32 28.16
CA GLY A 107 14.00 32.46 28.64
C GLY A 107 14.17 32.46 30.16
N ASP A 108 14.97 33.39 30.68
CA ASP A 108 15.17 33.60 32.12
C ASP A 108 14.24 34.70 32.65
N TYR A 109 13.50 34.41 33.73
CA TYR A 109 12.52 35.33 34.32
C TYR A 109 12.84 35.63 35.78
N ALA A 110 12.66 36.88 36.19
CA ALA A 110 12.86 37.34 37.55
C ALA A 110 11.56 37.25 38.36
N PHE A 111 11.55 36.36 39.35
CA PHE A 111 10.46 36.23 40.32
C PHE A 111 10.80 37.04 41.56
N VAL A 112 10.04 38.10 41.82
CA VAL A 112 10.26 39.01 42.96
C VAL A 112 9.08 38.90 43.91
N ALA A 113 9.30 38.31 45.08
CA ALA A 113 8.32 38.29 46.15
C ALA A 113 8.55 39.49 47.08
N SER A 114 7.48 40.18 47.46
CA SER A 114 7.54 41.32 48.37
C SER A 114 6.44 41.28 49.42
N PHE A 115 6.77 41.84 50.59
CA PHE A 115 5.85 42.14 51.67
C PHE A 115 5.90 43.66 51.92
N PRO A 116 4.79 44.40 51.71
CA PRO A 116 4.77 45.86 51.76
C PRO A 116 4.88 46.44 53.18
N GLY A 117 5.02 45.61 54.21
CA GLY A 117 5.05 46.04 55.60
C GLY A 117 3.65 46.37 56.16
N THR A 118 3.63 46.77 57.42
CA THR A 118 2.46 47.33 58.13
C THR A 118 2.93 48.44 59.07
N ASP A 119 2.01 49.07 59.80
CA ASP A 119 2.36 50.03 60.86
C ASP A 119 3.25 49.45 61.99
N THR A 120 3.40 48.11 62.05
CA THR A 120 4.18 47.38 63.07
C THR A 120 5.21 46.41 62.52
N LEU A 121 5.25 46.14 61.21
CA LEU A 121 6.16 45.18 60.57
C LEU A 121 6.92 45.83 59.41
N ALA A 122 8.24 45.61 59.37
CA ALA A 122 9.09 46.12 58.30
C ALA A 122 8.75 45.49 56.93
N THR A 123 9.02 46.24 55.85
CA THR A 123 8.98 45.73 54.48
C THR A 123 10.03 44.64 54.27
N ALA A 124 9.69 43.57 53.54
CA ALA A 124 10.65 42.57 53.09
C ALA A 124 10.53 42.33 51.57
N THR A 125 11.61 41.95 50.91
CA THR A 125 11.63 41.63 49.48
C THR A 125 12.73 40.63 49.20
N THR A 126 12.47 39.66 48.33
CA THR A 126 13.42 38.65 47.89
C THR A 126 13.20 38.34 46.41
N ALA A 127 14.22 37.82 45.73
CA ALA A 127 14.16 37.54 44.30
C ALA A 127 14.88 36.24 43.94
N ALA A 128 14.34 35.54 42.96
CA ALA A 128 14.92 34.35 42.36
C ALA A 128 14.77 34.39 40.83
N THR A 129 15.65 33.69 40.12
CA THR A 129 15.54 33.52 38.66
C THR A 129 15.08 32.11 38.35
N VAL A 130 14.16 31.98 37.39
CA VAL A 130 13.72 30.69 36.84
C VAL A 130 14.00 30.66 35.34
N THR A 131 14.72 29.64 34.88
CA THR A 131 14.95 29.39 33.45
C THR A 131 13.80 28.55 32.90
N VAL A 132 13.13 29.05 31.86
CA VAL A 132 12.14 28.31 31.08
C VAL A 132 12.85 27.72 29.86
N GLU A 133 13.05 26.41 29.84
CA GLU A 133 13.65 25.68 28.71
C GLU A 133 12.61 25.41 27.60
N PRO A 134 12.99 25.41 26.32
CA PRO A 134 12.10 25.01 25.22
C PRO A 134 11.52 23.60 25.44
N ALA A 135 10.21 23.45 25.23
CA ALA A 135 9.56 22.16 25.27
C ALA A 135 10.01 21.31 24.06
N MET A 136 10.52 20.11 24.30
CA MET A 136 10.92 19.21 23.21
C MET A 136 9.71 18.40 22.72
N LEU A 137 9.30 18.62 21.47
CA LEU A 137 8.41 17.71 20.75
C LEU A 137 9.24 16.52 20.24
N GLU A 138 8.83 15.30 20.59
CA GLU A 138 9.38 14.06 20.02
C GLU A 138 8.32 13.29 19.23
N ILE A 139 8.61 12.95 17.97
CA ILE A 139 7.74 12.10 17.13
C ILE A 139 8.50 10.83 16.77
N ARG A 140 7.99 9.68 17.19
CA ARG A 140 8.56 8.37 16.86
C ARG A 140 7.87 7.76 15.64
N THR A 141 8.64 7.35 14.64
CA THR A 141 8.16 6.56 13.50
C THR A 141 7.96 5.09 13.89
N VAL A 142 6.93 4.44 13.33
CA VAL A 142 6.72 2.98 13.41
C VAL A 142 6.45 2.42 12.00
N PRO A 143 7.35 1.60 11.42
CA PRO A 143 8.65 1.17 11.97
C PRO A 143 9.63 2.34 12.14
N SER A 144 10.80 2.08 12.74
CA SER A 144 11.88 3.07 12.85
C SER A 144 12.38 3.45 11.46
N LEU A 145 12.12 4.68 11.03
CA LEU A 145 12.42 5.19 9.69
C LEU A 145 13.20 6.51 9.77
N PRO A 146 14.52 6.51 9.50
CA PRO A 146 15.30 7.73 9.39
C PRO A 146 14.88 8.55 8.17
N GLY A 147 15.09 9.88 8.24
CA GLY A 147 14.87 10.79 7.11
C GLY A 147 13.41 11.17 6.83
N VAL A 148 12.43 10.51 7.45
CA VAL A 148 11.03 10.96 7.44
C VAL A 148 10.96 12.38 7.99
N THR A 149 10.53 13.33 7.16
CA THR A 149 10.54 14.77 7.46
C THR A 149 9.13 15.26 7.76
N PHE A 150 8.91 15.71 8.98
CA PHE A 150 7.68 16.34 9.48
C PHE A 150 7.81 17.87 9.36
N THR A 151 6.70 18.60 9.47
CA THR A 151 6.68 20.07 9.56
C THR A 151 5.92 20.52 10.81
N LEU A 152 6.39 21.58 11.47
CA LEU A 152 5.66 22.28 12.54
C LEU A 152 5.51 23.75 12.15
N ASP A 153 4.27 24.21 11.94
CA ASP A 153 3.96 25.52 11.32
C ASP A 153 4.80 25.76 10.05
N GLY A 154 4.93 24.73 9.20
CA GLY A 154 5.73 24.74 7.98
C GLY A 154 7.25 24.58 8.16
N HIS A 155 7.78 24.56 9.39
CA HIS A 155 9.22 24.39 9.66
C HIS A 155 9.60 22.90 9.63
N PRO A 156 10.47 22.44 8.72
CA PRO A 156 10.77 21.03 8.54
C PRO A 156 11.76 20.47 9.58
N PHE A 157 11.52 19.25 10.05
CA PHE A 157 12.43 18.49 10.92
C PHE A 157 12.34 16.98 10.65
N ALA A 158 13.47 16.29 10.65
CA ALA A 158 13.58 14.91 10.19
C ALA A 158 13.86 13.91 11.33
N ALA A 159 13.45 12.66 11.12
CA ALA A 159 13.71 11.54 12.02
C ALA A 159 15.19 11.08 11.99
N ASP A 160 15.75 10.83 13.17
CA ASP A 160 17.09 10.26 13.38
C ASP A 160 17.17 8.75 13.03
N ALA A 161 18.33 8.12 13.26
CA ALA A 161 18.54 6.69 12.98
C ALA A 161 17.61 5.79 13.81
N GLU A 162 17.26 6.23 15.01
CA GLU A 162 16.32 5.64 15.95
C GLU A 162 14.84 5.93 15.61
N GLY A 163 14.61 6.60 14.47
CA GLY A 163 13.29 6.91 13.92
C GLY A 163 12.58 8.07 14.64
N ILE A 164 13.29 8.92 15.37
CA ILE A 164 12.74 9.96 16.23
C ILE A 164 13.02 11.33 15.60
N ALA A 165 11.98 12.05 15.20
CA ALA A 165 12.07 13.46 14.83
C ALA A 165 11.91 14.30 16.10
N ARG A 166 12.71 15.37 16.25
CA ARG A 166 12.64 16.28 17.41
C ARG A 166 12.61 17.75 17.01
N PHE A 167 11.80 18.53 17.73
CA PHE A 167 11.68 19.98 17.51
C PHE A 167 11.60 20.74 18.85
N PRO A 168 12.47 21.74 19.10
CA PRO A 168 12.40 22.58 20.29
C PRO A 168 11.36 23.69 20.12
N ILE A 169 10.38 23.76 21.03
CA ILE A 169 9.27 24.72 20.99
C ILE A 169 9.45 25.75 22.10
N SER A 170 9.72 26.99 21.70
CA SER A 170 10.07 28.10 22.61
C SER A 170 8.88 28.93 23.10
N GLN A 171 7.64 28.60 22.73
CA GLN A 171 6.42 29.30 23.17
C GLN A 171 5.29 28.30 23.46
N PRO A 172 4.45 28.52 24.48
CA PRO A 172 3.27 27.71 24.72
C PRO A 172 2.14 28.13 23.75
N GLY A 173 1.31 27.20 23.32
CA GLY A 173 0.28 27.46 22.31
C GLY A 173 -0.12 26.21 21.53
N THR A 174 -0.86 26.43 20.44
CA THR A 174 -1.28 25.40 19.48
C THR A 174 -0.54 25.58 18.16
N PHE A 175 -0.06 24.49 17.58
CA PHE A 175 0.81 24.42 16.41
C PHE A 175 0.26 23.41 15.39
N ARG A 176 0.35 23.68 14.09
CA ARG A 176 0.02 22.73 13.01
C ARG A 176 1.20 21.79 12.80
N LEU A 177 1.02 20.51 13.10
CA LEU A 177 1.98 19.44 12.87
C LEU A 177 1.56 18.62 11.66
N GLU A 178 2.48 18.37 10.72
CA GLU A 178 2.21 17.55 9.54
C GLU A 178 3.27 16.44 9.36
N ALA A 179 2.78 15.24 9.07
CA ALA A 179 3.56 14.09 8.62
C ALA A 179 3.45 13.97 7.08
N PRO A 180 4.52 13.57 6.39
CA PRO A 180 4.53 13.52 4.94
C PRO A 180 3.63 12.37 4.46
N PRO A 181 2.70 12.59 3.50
CA PRO A 181 1.80 11.52 3.02
C PRO A 181 2.58 10.37 2.37
N ARG A 182 3.74 10.68 1.77
CA ARG A 182 4.78 9.74 1.37
C ARG A 182 6.15 10.33 1.67
N ALA A 183 7.03 9.51 2.22
CA ALA A 183 8.46 9.77 2.29
C ALA A 183 9.21 8.74 1.43
N ASP A 184 9.90 9.19 0.39
CA ASP A 184 10.79 8.36 -0.42
C ASP A 184 12.16 8.32 0.27
N LEU A 185 12.51 7.17 0.85
CA LEU A 185 13.65 7.00 1.75
C LEU A 185 14.92 6.55 1.00
N SER A 186 14.74 5.86 -0.12
CA SER A 186 15.78 5.56 -1.10
C SER A 186 15.14 5.36 -2.49
N THR A 187 15.94 5.09 -3.51
CA THR A 187 15.45 4.69 -4.84
C THR A 187 14.68 3.36 -4.83
N THR A 188 14.76 2.57 -3.75
CA THR A 188 14.14 1.25 -3.61
C THR A 188 13.22 1.11 -2.39
N GLN A 189 13.13 2.12 -1.53
CA GLN A 189 12.31 2.12 -0.32
C GLN A 189 11.51 3.42 -0.19
N ARG A 190 10.21 3.28 0.05
CA ARG A 190 9.32 4.40 0.42
C ARG A 190 8.45 4.04 1.62
N ALA A 191 7.91 5.06 2.26
CA ALA A 191 7.02 4.96 3.39
C ALA A 191 5.79 5.84 3.17
N ASP A 192 4.63 5.23 3.00
CA ASP A 192 3.34 5.91 2.88
C ASP A 192 2.74 6.09 4.30
N PHE A 193 2.21 7.27 4.66
CA PHE A 193 1.66 7.51 6.01
C PHE A 193 0.41 6.65 6.28
N SER A 194 0.27 6.14 7.51
CA SER A 194 -0.85 5.27 7.92
C SER A 194 -1.78 5.89 8.96
N ARG A 195 -1.23 6.28 10.11
CA ARG A 195 -1.99 6.75 11.29
C ARG A 195 -1.07 7.28 12.38
N TRP A 196 -1.58 8.12 13.27
CA TRP A 196 -0.99 8.38 14.58
C TRP A 196 -1.42 7.30 15.59
N SER A 197 -0.75 7.20 16.74
CA SER A 197 -1.08 6.22 17.80
C SER A 197 -2.43 6.44 18.48
N ASP A 198 -2.95 7.66 18.44
CA ASP A 198 -4.18 8.16 19.06
C ASP A 198 -5.35 8.24 18.06
N ASP A 199 -5.39 7.33 17.09
CA ASP A 199 -6.49 7.12 16.12
C ASP A 199 -6.82 8.32 15.21
N VAL A 200 -5.87 9.24 15.04
CA VAL A 200 -5.87 10.22 13.94
C VAL A 200 -5.29 9.57 12.69
N TYR A 201 -6.04 9.57 11.58
CA TYR A 201 -5.68 8.88 10.32
C TYR A 201 -5.23 9.82 9.19
N VAL A 202 -5.25 11.13 9.43
CA VAL A 202 -4.72 12.17 8.53
C VAL A 202 -3.26 12.51 8.86
N GLY A 203 -2.51 12.95 7.85
CA GLY A 203 -1.09 13.29 8.01
C GLY A 203 -0.86 14.55 8.85
N PHE A 204 -1.75 15.53 8.76
CA PHE A 204 -1.74 16.75 9.57
C PHE A 204 -2.55 16.59 10.86
N ARG A 205 -2.29 17.47 11.83
CA ARG A 205 -3.08 17.68 13.06
C ARG A 205 -2.65 18.96 13.74
N ASP A 206 -3.52 19.52 14.57
CA ASP A 206 -3.12 20.54 15.52
C ASP A 206 -2.63 19.87 16.81
N ILE A 207 -1.61 20.45 17.45
CA ILE A 207 -1.06 19.99 18.75
C ILE A 207 -0.93 21.17 19.72
N THR A 208 -1.18 20.95 21.01
CA THR A 208 -1.03 21.99 22.05
C THR A 208 0.12 21.66 22.99
N ILE A 209 1.01 22.63 23.22
CA ILE A 209 2.10 22.57 24.20
C ILE A 209 1.64 23.31 25.47
N PRO A 210 1.71 22.69 26.67
CA PRO A 210 2.53 21.54 27.06
C PRO A 210 1.97 20.15 26.71
N GLY A 211 0.67 20.03 26.42
CA GLY A 211 -0.07 18.76 26.49
C GLY A 211 0.45 17.62 25.60
N GLN A 212 0.97 17.93 24.41
CA GLN A 212 1.36 16.93 23.40
C GLN A 212 2.84 17.04 23.01
N ARG A 213 3.75 16.82 23.97
CA ARG A 213 5.21 16.74 23.74
C ARG A 213 5.70 15.42 23.11
N ARG A 214 4.89 14.36 23.06
CA ARG A 214 5.28 13.04 22.50
C ARG A 214 4.19 12.41 21.65
N LEU A 215 4.53 12.02 20.43
CA LEU A 215 3.63 11.38 19.47
C LEU A 215 4.30 10.18 18.78
N VAL A 216 3.48 9.30 18.20
CA VAL A 216 3.96 8.14 17.43
C VAL A 216 3.19 8.09 16.10
N ALA A 217 3.93 8.05 14.98
CA ALA A 217 3.41 8.06 13.62
C ALA A 217 3.74 6.73 12.91
N GLY A 218 2.71 6.03 12.46
CA GLY A 218 2.81 4.77 11.74
C GLY A 218 2.91 4.96 10.22
N PHE A 219 3.80 4.21 9.56
CA PHE A 219 3.99 4.23 8.11
C PHE A 219 3.96 2.83 7.48
N LEU A 220 3.34 2.73 6.31
CA LEU A 220 3.34 1.56 5.44
C LEU A 220 4.62 1.58 4.58
N VAL A 221 5.63 0.79 4.95
CA VAL A 221 6.85 0.65 4.14
C VAL A 221 6.56 -0.23 2.92
N SER A 222 6.98 0.24 1.75
CA SER A 222 6.97 -0.51 0.49
C SER A 222 8.38 -0.55 -0.11
N TYR A 223 8.74 -1.67 -0.76
CA TYR A 223 9.99 -1.79 -1.51
C TYR A 223 9.73 -1.91 -3.00
N LEU A 224 10.55 -1.25 -3.82
CA LEU A 224 10.60 -1.44 -5.27
C LEU A 224 11.21 -2.81 -5.53
N THR A 225 10.35 -3.78 -5.78
CA THR A 225 10.68 -5.21 -5.82
C THR A 225 10.70 -5.68 -7.26
N ASN A 226 11.84 -6.19 -7.72
CA ASN A 226 11.88 -7.08 -8.88
C ASN A 226 11.75 -8.53 -8.40
N LEU A 227 11.07 -9.38 -9.17
CA LEU A 227 10.94 -10.81 -8.87
C LEU A 227 12.01 -11.60 -9.63
N THR A 228 12.58 -12.61 -8.98
CA THR A 228 13.43 -13.59 -9.68
C THR A 228 12.74 -14.95 -9.69
N PHE A 229 13.12 -15.79 -10.64
CA PHE A 229 12.48 -17.06 -10.90
C PHE A 229 13.55 -18.12 -11.13
N ALA A 230 13.34 -19.30 -10.56
CA ALA A 230 14.27 -20.42 -10.66
C ALA A 230 13.52 -21.75 -10.87
N ASP A 231 14.19 -22.73 -11.47
CA ASP A 231 13.66 -24.10 -11.59
C ASP A 231 13.91 -24.94 -10.32
N ALA A 232 13.78 -26.27 -10.43
CA ALA A 232 13.98 -27.19 -9.30
C ALA A 232 15.46 -27.38 -8.93
N GLU A 233 16.35 -27.19 -9.90
CA GLU A 233 17.80 -27.23 -9.75
C GLU A 233 18.37 -25.90 -9.21
N GLY A 234 17.62 -24.80 -9.37
CA GLY A 234 17.96 -23.46 -8.90
C GLY A 234 18.51 -22.54 -9.99
N GLU A 235 18.48 -22.97 -11.25
CA GLU A 235 18.94 -22.19 -12.41
C GLU A 235 17.93 -21.09 -12.77
N PHE A 236 18.44 -19.98 -13.33
CA PHE A 236 17.65 -18.79 -13.60
C PHE A 236 16.65 -18.99 -14.75
N VAL A 237 15.37 -18.73 -14.48
CA VAL A 237 14.29 -18.75 -15.47
C VAL A 237 14.03 -17.32 -15.97
N PRO A 238 14.20 -17.01 -17.26
CA PRO A 238 13.95 -15.68 -17.79
C PRO A 238 12.48 -15.25 -17.61
N PRO A 239 12.20 -14.06 -17.02
CA PRO A 239 10.83 -13.56 -16.85
C PRO A 239 10.02 -13.42 -18.14
N THR A 240 10.67 -13.37 -19.30
CA THR A 240 10.02 -13.34 -20.62
C THR A 240 9.25 -14.60 -20.98
N ARG A 241 9.48 -15.74 -20.30
CA ARG A 241 8.65 -16.96 -20.41
C ARG A 241 7.38 -16.91 -19.55
N ILE A 242 7.25 -15.89 -18.70
CA ILE A 242 6.19 -15.80 -17.70
C ILE A 242 5.12 -14.82 -18.20
N SER A 243 3.92 -15.33 -18.45
CA SER A 243 2.79 -14.53 -18.95
C SER A 243 1.87 -14.01 -17.84
N SER A 244 1.97 -14.56 -16.64
CA SER A 244 1.23 -14.09 -15.46
C SER A 244 1.89 -14.56 -14.17
N ILE A 245 1.91 -13.69 -13.15
CA ILE A 245 2.13 -14.08 -11.76
C ILE A 245 1.09 -13.37 -10.87
N ARG A 246 0.42 -14.16 -10.03
CA ARG A 246 -0.62 -13.72 -9.10
C ARG A 246 -0.24 -14.09 -7.69
N VAL A 247 -0.14 -13.10 -6.80
CA VAL A 247 0.16 -13.28 -5.38
C VAL A 247 -1.03 -12.87 -4.52
N ARG A 248 -1.07 -13.34 -3.27
CA ARG A 248 -2.06 -12.93 -2.29
C ARG A 248 -1.41 -12.67 -0.93
N THR A 249 -1.68 -11.53 -0.33
CA THR A 249 -1.18 -11.16 1.01
C THR A 249 -1.88 -11.95 2.11
N ALA A 250 -1.31 -11.94 3.32
CA ALA A 250 -1.95 -12.51 4.51
C ALA A 250 -3.29 -11.82 4.87
N GLN A 251 -3.48 -10.57 4.43
CA GLN A 251 -4.69 -9.77 4.57
C GLN A 251 -5.77 -10.15 3.54
N GLY A 252 -5.48 -11.06 2.60
CA GLY A 252 -6.43 -11.56 1.60
C GLY A 252 -6.42 -10.81 0.25
N GLN A 253 -5.81 -9.62 0.20
CA GLN A 253 -5.58 -8.87 -1.04
C GLN A 253 -4.88 -9.75 -2.07
N THR A 254 -5.46 -9.86 -3.27
CA THR A 254 -4.82 -10.50 -4.42
C THR A 254 -4.24 -9.43 -5.33
N LEU A 255 -2.99 -9.63 -5.79
CA LEU A 255 -2.31 -8.74 -6.72
C LEU A 255 -1.83 -9.57 -7.91
N ASP A 256 -2.15 -9.09 -9.12
CA ASP A 256 -1.53 -9.54 -10.36
C ASP A 256 -0.32 -8.65 -10.62
N LEU A 257 0.84 -9.26 -10.83
CA LEU A 257 2.12 -8.56 -10.94
C LEU A 257 2.73 -8.76 -12.34
N ASP A 258 3.41 -7.74 -12.83
CA ASP A 258 4.29 -7.86 -14.00
C ASP A 258 5.54 -8.69 -13.60
N PRO A 259 5.92 -9.78 -14.29
CA PRO A 259 7.13 -10.53 -13.96
C PRO A 259 8.43 -9.86 -14.44
N GLN A 260 8.36 -8.90 -15.37
CA GLN A 260 9.50 -8.28 -16.04
C GLN A 260 9.86 -6.89 -15.47
N VAL A 261 8.91 -6.21 -14.81
CA VAL A 261 9.07 -4.83 -14.31
C VAL A 261 9.07 -4.77 -12.78
N ALA A 262 10.02 -4.05 -12.19
CA ALA A 262 10.06 -3.85 -10.74
C ALA A 262 8.87 -3.00 -10.24
N GLN A 263 8.16 -3.48 -9.22
CA GLN A 263 6.93 -2.86 -8.71
C GLN A 263 7.03 -2.51 -7.22
N TRP A 264 6.34 -1.46 -6.80
CA TRP A 264 6.25 -1.08 -5.39
C TRP A 264 5.30 -2.00 -4.64
N LEU A 265 5.84 -2.90 -3.81
CA LEU A 265 5.07 -3.87 -3.04
C LEU A 265 5.14 -3.56 -1.53
N PRO A 266 3.99 -3.55 -0.81
CA PRO A 266 3.96 -3.37 0.65
C PRO A 266 4.81 -4.42 1.39
N ALA A 267 5.78 -3.95 2.17
CA ALA A 267 6.66 -4.79 2.99
C ALA A 267 6.17 -4.92 4.42
N THR A 268 5.58 -3.87 4.99
CA THR A 268 4.99 -3.87 6.34
C THR A 268 3.65 -3.15 6.39
N THR A 269 2.69 -3.70 7.12
CA THR A 269 1.51 -2.95 7.60
C THR A 269 1.72 -2.44 9.03
N VAL A 270 0.96 -1.44 9.45
CA VAL A 270 0.93 -0.93 10.82
C VAL A 270 -0.35 -1.38 11.51
N VAL A 271 -0.20 -2.09 12.63
CA VAL A 271 -1.32 -2.48 13.50
C VAL A 271 -1.25 -1.74 14.83
N LYS A 272 -2.41 -1.35 15.38
CA LYS A 272 -2.51 -0.81 16.74
C LYS A 272 -2.69 -1.96 17.74
N THR A 273 -2.01 -1.88 18.86
CA THR A 273 -2.04 -2.86 19.96
C THR A 273 -2.19 -2.13 21.30
N PRO A 274 -2.51 -2.82 22.41
CA PRO A 274 -2.50 -2.20 23.74
C PRO A 274 -1.13 -1.63 24.17
N ALA A 275 -0.04 -2.04 23.52
CA ALA A 275 1.31 -1.51 23.73
C ALA A 275 1.68 -0.38 22.73
N GLY A 276 0.71 0.15 21.98
CA GLY A 276 0.93 1.16 20.93
C GLY A 276 0.96 0.57 19.51
N LEU A 277 1.47 1.36 18.56
CA LEU A 277 1.61 0.94 17.16
C LEU A 277 2.75 -0.07 16.99
N ARG A 278 2.55 -1.04 16.10
CA ARG A 278 3.56 -2.04 15.72
C ARG A 278 3.56 -2.25 14.20
N ALA A 279 4.75 -2.26 13.61
CA ALA A 279 4.95 -2.71 12.24
C ALA A 279 4.92 -4.24 12.17
N GLN A 280 4.19 -4.79 11.21
CA GLN A 280 4.07 -6.23 10.95
C GLN A 280 4.41 -6.55 9.49
N PRO A 281 5.36 -7.47 9.21
CA PRO A 281 5.70 -7.84 7.84
C PRO A 281 4.50 -8.40 7.05
N VAL A 282 4.36 -7.96 5.81
CA VAL A 282 3.40 -8.52 4.86
C VAL A 282 3.97 -9.84 4.33
N ARG A 283 3.22 -10.93 4.53
CA ARG A 283 3.52 -12.23 3.92
C ARG A 283 2.71 -12.40 2.65
N TYR A 284 3.40 -12.72 1.57
CA TYR A 284 2.83 -13.05 0.28
C TYR A 284 2.73 -14.57 0.12
N SER A 285 1.70 -15.01 -0.60
CA SER A 285 1.48 -16.39 -0.99
C SER A 285 1.20 -16.45 -2.49
N VAL A 286 2.06 -17.11 -3.26
CA VAL A 286 1.93 -17.20 -4.71
C VAL A 286 0.71 -18.07 -5.03
N GLN A 287 -0.28 -17.50 -5.70
CA GLN A 287 -1.49 -18.22 -6.09
C GLN A 287 -1.30 -18.96 -7.42
N GLU A 288 -0.52 -18.36 -8.31
CA GLU A 288 -0.35 -18.78 -9.70
C GLU A 288 0.89 -18.09 -10.31
N VAL A 289 1.62 -18.85 -11.12
CA VAL A 289 2.61 -18.37 -12.08
C VAL A 289 2.38 -19.18 -13.34
N ILE A 290 2.26 -18.52 -14.49
CA ILE A 290 2.04 -19.16 -15.79
C ILE A 290 3.32 -19.01 -16.61
N VAL A 291 3.91 -20.15 -16.98
CA VAL A 291 5.11 -20.26 -17.83
C VAL A 291 4.70 -20.98 -19.10
N ASP A 292 4.96 -20.40 -20.27
CA ASP A 292 4.62 -20.97 -21.59
C ASP A 292 3.17 -21.50 -21.67
N GLY A 293 2.23 -20.74 -21.08
CA GLY A 293 0.80 -21.07 -21.03
C GLY A 293 0.35 -22.04 -19.91
N ILE A 294 1.27 -22.60 -19.11
CA ILE A 294 0.95 -23.57 -18.05
C ILE A 294 1.23 -23.03 -16.65
N ARG A 295 0.35 -23.31 -15.67
CA ARG A 295 0.59 -22.99 -14.25
C ARG A 295 1.66 -23.91 -13.64
N THR A 296 2.75 -23.33 -13.12
CA THR A 296 3.94 -24.05 -12.62
C THR A 296 4.07 -24.17 -11.10
N VAL A 297 3.18 -23.53 -10.35
CA VAL A 297 3.18 -23.53 -8.87
C VAL A 297 1.83 -23.98 -8.32
N ARG A 298 1.82 -24.67 -7.17
CA ARG A 298 0.57 -24.99 -6.47
C ARG A 298 0.10 -23.77 -5.67
N ARG A 299 -1.21 -23.54 -5.69
CA ARG A 299 -1.82 -22.33 -5.11
C ARG A 299 -1.53 -22.20 -3.61
N GLY A 300 -0.75 -21.20 -3.24
CA GLY A 300 -0.39 -20.86 -1.86
C GLY A 300 0.76 -21.68 -1.27
N GLU A 301 1.43 -22.53 -2.04
CA GLU A 301 2.59 -23.32 -1.58
C GLU A 301 3.82 -22.43 -1.35
N VAL A 302 4.19 -21.64 -2.36
CA VAL A 302 5.31 -20.68 -2.23
C VAL A 302 4.83 -19.47 -1.44
N THR A 303 5.56 -19.12 -0.38
CA THR A 303 5.33 -17.91 0.41
C THR A 303 6.62 -17.14 0.64
N PHE A 304 6.53 -15.81 0.69
CA PHE A 304 7.70 -14.94 0.93
C PHE A 304 7.32 -13.69 1.74
N THR A 305 8.33 -13.01 2.26
CA THR A 305 8.21 -11.67 2.88
C THR A 305 9.30 -10.79 2.30
N LEU A 306 8.98 -9.55 1.95
CA LEU A 306 9.93 -8.64 1.34
C LEU A 306 11.00 -8.18 2.35
N ARG A 307 12.18 -7.81 1.85
CA ARG A 307 13.31 -7.25 2.60
C ARG A 307 13.93 -6.12 1.77
N PRO A 308 14.63 -5.15 2.38
CA PRO A 308 15.44 -4.20 1.63
C PRO A 308 16.42 -4.94 0.72
N GLU A 309 16.57 -4.48 -0.52
CA GLU A 309 17.62 -4.87 -1.48
C GLU A 309 17.72 -6.36 -1.86
N VAL A 310 16.83 -7.23 -1.36
CA VAL A 310 16.81 -8.68 -1.65
C VAL A 310 15.56 -9.03 -2.47
N ALA A 311 15.76 -9.29 -3.76
CA ALA A 311 14.72 -9.81 -4.65
C ALA A 311 14.24 -11.20 -4.18
N PRO A 312 12.92 -11.44 -4.02
CA PRO A 312 12.41 -12.77 -3.72
C PRO A 312 12.48 -13.66 -4.96
N SER A 313 13.11 -14.84 -4.81
CA SER A 313 13.12 -15.87 -5.85
C SER A 313 11.92 -16.81 -5.70
N ILE A 314 11.21 -17.02 -6.79
CA ILE A 314 10.03 -17.88 -6.89
C ILE A 314 10.44 -19.20 -7.57
N PRO A 315 10.45 -20.35 -6.86
CA PRO A 315 10.72 -21.64 -7.47
C PRO A 315 9.55 -22.10 -8.34
N LEU A 316 9.86 -22.62 -9.52
CA LEU A 316 8.91 -23.04 -10.54
C LEU A 316 9.07 -24.55 -10.80
N SER A 317 7.95 -25.28 -10.92
CA SER A 317 8.00 -26.72 -11.25
C SER A 317 8.23 -26.93 -12.75
N LEU A 318 9.48 -26.72 -13.16
CA LEU A 318 10.00 -26.98 -14.50
C LEU A 318 10.87 -28.24 -14.49
N HIS A 319 10.91 -28.97 -15.61
CA HIS A 319 11.46 -30.33 -15.66
C HIS A 319 12.19 -30.62 -16.98
N ARG A 320 13.13 -31.57 -16.93
CA ARG A 320 13.75 -32.19 -18.12
C ARG A 320 12.95 -33.41 -18.60
N ILE A 321 12.84 -33.56 -19.92
CA ILE A 321 12.45 -34.81 -20.59
C ILE A 321 13.43 -35.17 -21.70
N THR A 322 13.51 -36.46 -22.03
CA THR A 322 14.25 -36.95 -23.21
C THR A 322 13.31 -37.71 -24.12
N VAL A 323 13.32 -37.42 -25.42
CA VAL A 323 12.41 -38.00 -26.42
C VAL A 323 13.22 -38.71 -27.50
N ALA A 324 12.88 -39.97 -27.79
CA ALA A 324 13.59 -40.80 -28.76
C ALA A 324 12.62 -41.58 -29.65
N GLY A 325 12.88 -41.60 -30.95
CA GLY A 325 12.21 -42.45 -31.92
C GLY A 325 12.77 -43.86 -31.89
N ARG A 326 11.90 -44.88 -31.90
CA ARG A 326 12.30 -46.29 -31.85
C ARG A 326 11.65 -47.10 -32.96
N ALA A 327 12.44 -47.88 -33.70
CA ALA A 327 11.95 -48.69 -34.81
C ALA A 327 11.02 -49.80 -34.30
N THR A 328 9.80 -49.85 -34.83
CA THR A 328 8.84 -50.93 -34.55
C THR A 328 9.48 -52.27 -34.93
N LEU A 329 9.36 -53.28 -34.05
CA LEU A 329 9.90 -54.64 -34.15
C LEU A 329 11.44 -54.80 -34.14
N LEU A 330 12.22 -53.88 -34.70
CA LEU A 330 13.69 -53.93 -34.64
C LEU A 330 14.25 -53.38 -33.31
N GLY A 331 13.62 -52.36 -32.75
CA GLY A 331 14.01 -51.79 -31.45
C GLY A 331 15.21 -50.86 -31.47
N ASP A 332 15.81 -50.56 -32.62
CA ASP A 332 16.86 -49.55 -32.76
C ASP A 332 16.33 -48.12 -32.58
N ARG A 333 17.19 -47.17 -32.20
CA ARG A 333 16.87 -45.74 -32.20
C ARG A 333 16.89 -45.22 -33.65
N VAL A 334 15.89 -44.42 -34.03
CA VAL A 334 15.72 -43.91 -35.40
C VAL A 334 15.22 -42.47 -35.42
N GLY A 335 15.75 -41.67 -36.36
CA GLY A 335 15.47 -40.25 -36.50
C GLY A 335 16.73 -39.39 -36.49
N THR A 336 16.55 -38.09 -36.69
CA THR A 336 17.60 -37.06 -36.60
C THR A 336 17.28 -35.97 -35.58
N GLY A 337 16.07 -36.00 -35.01
CA GLY A 337 15.59 -35.01 -34.04
C GLY A 337 14.09 -35.14 -33.77
N VAL A 338 13.58 -34.26 -32.92
CA VAL A 338 12.20 -34.22 -32.45
C VAL A 338 11.65 -32.81 -32.59
N VAL A 339 10.41 -32.70 -33.04
CA VAL A 339 9.60 -31.49 -32.82
C VAL A 339 8.68 -31.76 -31.64
N LEU A 340 8.79 -30.92 -30.62
CA LEU A 340 7.88 -30.84 -29.48
C LEU A 340 6.91 -29.69 -29.72
N GLN A 341 5.61 -29.94 -29.54
CA GLN A 341 4.58 -28.93 -29.47
C GLN A 341 4.16 -28.75 -28.01
N HIS A 342 4.29 -27.52 -27.53
CA HIS A 342 3.89 -27.06 -26.21
C HIS A 342 2.36 -26.90 -26.13
N PRO A 343 1.74 -26.86 -24.92
CA PRO A 343 0.28 -26.82 -24.79
C PRO A 343 -0.38 -25.51 -25.24
N ASP A 344 0.38 -24.42 -25.33
CA ASP A 344 -0.04 -23.16 -25.98
C ASP A 344 -0.09 -23.27 -27.52
N GLY A 345 0.41 -24.37 -28.08
CA GLY A 345 0.48 -24.65 -29.50
C GLY A 345 1.82 -24.29 -30.17
N THR A 346 2.73 -23.62 -29.48
CA THR A 346 4.07 -23.28 -29.98
C THR A 346 4.91 -24.54 -30.20
N ARG A 347 5.97 -24.44 -31.03
CA ARG A 347 6.76 -25.59 -31.47
C ARG A 347 8.24 -25.34 -31.32
N GLU A 348 8.92 -26.34 -30.79
CA GLU A 348 10.35 -26.34 -30.56
C GLU A 348 10.99 -27.56 -31.24
N TYR A 349 12.12 -27.35 -31.92
CA TYR A 349 12.92 -28.42 -32.49
C TYR A 349 14.16 -28.67 -31.63
N ARG A 350 14.51 -29.95 -31.47
CA ARG A 350 15.82 -30.39 -30.97
C ARG A 350 16.36 -31.49 -31.88
N PRO A 351 17.62 -31.40 -32.35
CA PRO A 351 18.29 -32.53 -33.00
C PRO A 351 18.53 -33.65 -31.98
N TYR A 352 18.90 -34.83 -32.48
CA TYR A 352 19.43 -35.88 -31.60
C TYR A 352 20.87 -35.61 -31.18
N ASP A 353 21.17 -36.02 -29.94
CA ASP A 353 22.51 -36.17 -29.39
C ASP A 353 23.24 -37.43 -29.92
N GLU A 354 24.48 -37.64 -29.46
CA GLU A 354 25.29 -38.83 -29.78
C GLU A 354 24.64 -40.16 -29.35
N THR A 355 23.67 -40.12 -28.43
CA THR A 355 22.90 -41.30 -28.01
C THR A 355 21.75 -41.62 -28.96
N GLY A 356 21.34 -40.68 -29.83
CA GLY A 356 20.16 -40.80 -30.68
C GLY A 356 18.86 -40.40 -29.99
N ALA A 357 18.90 -39.40 -29.09
CA ALA A 357 17.71 -38.83 -28.46
C ALA A 357 17.78 -37.30 -28.40
N ALA A 358 16.62 -36.64 -28.29
CA ALA A 358 16.53 -35.20 -28.09
C ALA A 358 16.12 -34.89 -26.64
N THR A 359 16.85 -33.99 -25.98
CA THR A 359 16.52 -33.54 -24.61
C THR A 359 15.91 -32.15 -24.66
N PHE A 360 14.85 -31.95 -23.87
CA PHE A 360 14.16 -30.68 -23.68
C PHE A 360 14.18 -30.34 -22.19
N ASP A 361 14.48 -29.08 -21.89
CA ASP A 361 14.82 -28.59 -20.55
C ASP A 361 13.84 -27.52 -20.07
N GLY A 362 13.69 -27.39 -18.75
CA GLY A 362 12.89 -26.34 -18.15
C GLY A 362 11.42 -26.36 -18.57
N LEU A 363 10.83 -27.54 -18.83
CA LEU A 363 9.45 -27.67 -19.30
C LEU A 363 8.44 -27.71 -18.14
N PRO A 364 7.35 -26.91 -18.17
CA PRO A 364 6.28 -26.99 -17.18
C PRO A 364 5.46 -28.29 -17.27
N ILE A 365 4.86 -28.75 -16.16
CA ILE A 365 4.06 -30.01 -16.13
C ILE A 365 2.74 -29.83 -16.90
N GLY A 366 2.58 -30.52 -18.04
CA GLY A 366 1.33 -30.53 -18.82
C GLY A 366 1.34 -31.56 -19.96
N THR A 367 0.34 -31.49 -20.84
CA THR A 367 0.13 -32.47 -21.94
C THR A 367 0.78 -32.00 -23.24
N TYR A 368 1.96 -32.55 -23.56
CA TYR A 368 2.74 -32.21 -24.75
C TYR A 368 2.39 -33.11 -25.95
N ARG A 369 2.80 -32.69 -27.14
CA ARG A 369 2.72 -33.50 -28.36
C ARG A 369 4.05 -33.51 -29.10
N ALA A 370 4.64 -34.69 -29.31
CA ALA A 370 5.92 -34.81 -30.02
C ALA A 370 5.84 -35.72 -31.26
N TRP A 371 6.72 -35.48 -32.23
CA TRP A 371 6.96 -36.36 -33.37
C TRP A 371 8.42 -36.33 -33.83
N ILE A 372 8.83 -37.43 -34.45
CA ILE A 372 10.22 -37.69 -34.86
C ILE A 372 10.45 -37.22 -36.30
N LEU A 373 11.58 -36.55 -36.56
CA LEU A 373 12.05 -36.21 -37.90
C LEU A 373 13.16 -37.17 -38.36
N GLY A 374 13.34 -37.29 -39.69
CA GLY A 374 14.46 -38.04 -40.31
C GLY A 374 14.44 -39.58 -40.15
N ALA A 375 13.39 -40.17 -39.58
CA ALA A 375 13.40 -41.58 -39.14
C ALA A 375 13.15 -42.66 -40.23
N GLY A 376 13.18 -42.31 -41.53
CA GLY A 376 13.04 -43.28 -42.62
C GLY A 376 11.73 -44.09 -42.61
N GLY A 377 10.61 -43.44 -42.27
CA GLY A 377 9.32 -44.10 -42.08
C GLY A 377 8.20 -43.15 -41.66
N TYR A 378 7.09 -43.73 -41.20
CA TYR A 378 5.96 -43.01 -40.63
C TYR A 378 5.98 -43.10 -39.10
N ALA A 379 5.91 -41.94 -38.43
CA ALA A 379 5.69 -41.81 -36.99
C ALA A 379 4.40 -41.02 -36.75
N ARG A 380 3.50 -41.54 -35.90
CA ARG A 380 2.32 -40.78 -35.47
C ARG A 380 2.74 -39.82 -34.36
N ALA A 381 2.38 -38.54 -34.49
CA ALA A 381 2.57 -37.56 -33.41
C ALA A 381 1.83 -38.00 -32.13
N GLN A 382 2.59 -38.21 -31.06
CA GLN A 382 2.15 -38.78 -29.79
C GLN A 382 1.85 -37.66 -28.80
N LEU A 383 0.67 -37.67 -28.18
CA LEU A 383 0.41 -36.91 -26.96
C LEU A 383 0.95 -37.69 -25.75
N PHE A 384 1.47 -36.97 -24.76
CA PHE A 384 1.87 -37.50 -23.47
C PHE A 384 1.80 -36.41 -22.40
N ASP A 385 1.46 -36.78 -21.18
CA ASP A 385 1.62 -35.89 -20.02
C ASP A 385 3.08 -35.92 -19.57
N LEU A 386 3.63 -34.75 -19.23
CA LEU A 386 5.00 -34.65 -18.75
C LEU A 386 5.12 -35.32 -17.37
N VAL A 387 6.01 -36.30 -17.29
CA VAL A 387 6.46 -36.92 -16.04
C VAL A 387 7.92 -36.54 -15.84
N PRO A 388 8.32 -35.99 -14.67
CA PRO A 388 9.69 -35.55 -14.40
C PRO A 388 10.74 -36.64 -14.69
N GLY A 389 11.76 -36.30 -15.48
CA GLY A 389 12.86 -37.22 -15.84
C GLY A 389 12.47 -38.38 -16.77
N ALA A 390 11.26 -38.39 -17.32
CA ALA A 390 10.81 -39.47 -18.20
C ALA A 390 11.52 -39.48 -19.56
N THR A 391 11.84 -40.69 -20.04
CA THR A 391 12.25 -40.92 -21.44
C THR A 391 11.04 -41.36 -22.27
N ILE A 392 10.58 -40.50 -23.18
CA ILE A 392 9.44 -40.77 -24.06
C ILE A 392 9.92 -41.46 -25.34
N THR A 393 9.57 -42.74 -25.50
CA THR A 393 9.91 -43.49 -26.73
C THR A 393 8.73 -43.52 -27.71
N ILE A 394 8.89 -42.87 -28.87
CA ILE A 394 7.86 -42.81 -29.92
C ILE A 394 8.10 -43.94 -30.94
N PRO A 395 7.13 -44.85 -31.19
CA PRO A 395 7.29 -45.93 -32.15
C PRO A 395 7.22 -45.41 -33.60
N VAL A 396 8.20 -45.80 -34.41
CA VAL A 396 8.29 -45.47 -35.84
C VAL A 396 8.04 -46.73 -36.67
N ILE A 397 7.15 -46.63 -37.66
CA ILE A 397 6.93 -47.65 -38.69
C ILE A 397 7.87 -47.34 -39.85
N THR A 398 9.04 -47.98 -39.89
CA THR A 398 10.05 -47.76 -40.93
C THR A 398 9.55 -48.20 -42.31
N TYR A 399 10.05 -47.60 -43.39
CA TYR A 399 9.68 -48.02 -44.76
C TYR A 399 10.08 -49.47 -45.04
N PHE A 400 11.12 -49.99 -44.39
CA PHE A 400 11.45 -51.42 -44.40
C PHE A 400 10.31 -52.28 -43.85
N LEU A 401 9.72 -51.92 -42.71
CA LEU A 401 8.59 -52.66 -42.15
C LEU A 401 7.35 -52.57 -43.04
N MET A 402 7.07 -51.39 -43.63
CA MET A 402 5.99 -51.23 -44.60
C MET A 402 6.20 -52.13 -45.83
N GLY A 403 7.42 -52.19 -46.37
CA GLY A 403 7.78 -53.08 -47.47
C GLY A 403 7.62 -54.56 -47.12
N LEU A 404 8.04 -54.98 -45.93
CA LEU A 404 7.87 -56.37 -45.46
C LEU A 404 6.39 -56.73 -45.27
N VAL A 405 5.58 -55.85 -44.69
CA VAL A 405 4.13 -56.05 -44.54
C VAL A 405 3.42 -56.10 -45.90
N LEU A 406 3.86 -55.32 -46.90
CA LEU A 406 3.34 -55.38 -48.28
C LEU A 406 3.82 -56.63 -49.04
N ALA A 407 5.01 -57.15 -48.74
CA ALA A 407 5.55 -58.35 -49.38
C ALA A 407 4.79 -59.64 -48.98
N ILE A 408 4.22 -59.70 -47.76
CA ILE A 408 3.44 -60.86 -47.28
C ILE A 408 2.20 -61.15 -48.15
N PRO A 409 1.25 -60.22 -48.38
CA PRO A 409 0.09 -60.48 -49.23
C PRO A 409 0.47 -60.69 -50.70
N VAL A 410 1.53 -60.04 -51.20
CA VAL A 410 2.06 -60.32 -52.55
C VAL A 410 2.56 -61.75 -52.65
N GLY A 411 3.34 -62.23 -51.66
CA GLY A 411 3.80 -63.61 -51.59
C GLY A 411 2.67 -64.64 -51.43
N LEU A 412 1.64 -64.33 -50.63
CA LEU A 412 0.46 -65.18 -50.47
C LEU A 412 -0.40 -65.24 -51.74
N LEU A 413 -0.64 -64.10 -52.40
CA LEU A 413 -1.32 -64.06 -53.70
C LEU A 413 -0.55 -64.88 -54.75
N PHE A 414 0.77 -64.75 -54.77
CA PHE A 414 1.63 -65.50 -55.67
C PHE A 414 1.59 -67.02 -55.38
N ALA A 415 1.66 -67.42 -54.11
CA ALA A 415 1.52 -68.82 -53.71
C ALA A 415 0.14 -69.39 -54.09
N LEU A 416 -0.94 -68.62 -53.89
CA LEU A 416 -2.30 -68.99 -54.31
C LEU A 416 -2.42 -69.13 -55.84
N LEU A 417 -1.79 -68.26 -56.63
CA LEU A 417 -1.73 -68.38 -58.09
C LEU A 417 -0.96 -69.63 -58.55
N VAL A 418 0.17 -69.93 -57.91
CA VAL A 418 0.95 -71.15 -58.18
C VAL A 418 0.16 -72.41 -57.82
N VAL A 419 -0.59 -72.40 -56.72
CA VAL A 419 -1.44 -73.53 -56.28
C VAL A 419 -2.68 -73.67 -57.16
N SER A 420 -3.41 -72.61 -57.48
CA SER A 420 -4.60 -72.67 -58.34
C SER A 420 -4.26 -73.13 -59.76
N GLY A 421 -3.11 -72.70 -60.29
CA GLY A 421 -2.56 -73.19 -61.56
C GLY A 421 -2.34 -74.71 -61.63
N THR A 422 -2.24 -75.41 -60.49
CA THR A 422 -2.16 -76.89 -60.48
C THR A 422 -3.48 -77.59 -60.74
N ARG A 423 -4.64 -76.93 -60.56
CA ARG A 423 -5.96 -77.57 -60.70
C ARG A 423 -6.56 -77.48 -62.11
N VAL A 424 -6.02 -76.62 -62.98
CA VAL A 424 -6.54 -76.43 -64.35
C VAL A 424 -6.19 -77.59 -65.30
N GLY A 425 -5.15 -78.38 -64.99
CA GLY A 425 -4.63 -79.45 -65.85
C GLY A 425 -5.48 -80.72 -66.00
N ARG A 426 -6.80 -80.68 -65.76
CA ARG A 426 -7.68 -81.88 -65.74
C ARG A 426 -8.76 -81.92 -66.84
N PHE A 427 -8.75 -80.98 -67.80
CA PHE A 427 -9.74 -80.88 -68.88
C PHE A 427 -9.12 -80.61 -70.28
N LEU A 428 -8.03 -81.30 -70.62
CA LEU A 428 -7.52 -81.37 -72.00
C LEU A 428 -7.12 -82.82 -72.37
N PRO A 429 -7.45 -83.30 -73.59
CA PRO A 429 -7.09 -84.65 -74.04
C PRO A 429 -5.60 -84.77 -74.40
N ALA A 430 -5.08 -85.99 -74.42
CA ALA A 430 -3.65 -86.25 -74.60
C ALA A 430 -3.18 -86.02 -76.05
N GLY A 431 -2.13 -85.21 -76.21
CA GLY A 431 -1.48 -84.93 -77.49
C GLY A 431 0.01 -84.59 -77.32
N VAL A 432 0.87 -85.58 -77.56
CA VAL A 432 2.32 -85.51 -77.87
C VAL A 432 3.15 -84.35 -77.27
N GLY A 433 3.88 -84.67 -76.19
CA GLY A 433 5.33 -84.41 -76.10
C GLY A 433 5.87 -82.98 -75.91
N GLN A 434 6.00 -82.53 -74.65
CA GLN A 434 7.26 -81.93 -74.12
C GLN A 434 7.23 -81.82 -72.58
N PRO A 435 8.34 -82.08 -71.85
CA PRO A 435 8.35 -82.15 -70.38
C PRO A 435 8.55 -80.78 -69.69
N VAL A 436 7.68 -79.79 -69.94
CA VAL A 436 7.81 -78.42 -69.36
C VAL A 436 7.14 -78.27 -67.96
N GLY A 437 6.99 -79.38 -67.22
CA GLY A 437 6.35 -79.38 -65.90
C GLY A 437 7.19 -78.78 -64.76
N ILE A 438 8.52 -78.87 -64.85
CA ILE A 438 9.45 -78.41 -63.80
C ILE A 438 9.96 -76.99 -64.09
N ALA A 439 10.44 -76.73 -65.31
CA ALA A 439 11.01 -75.43 -65.68
C ALA A 439 10.04 -74.26 -65.48
N ARG A 440 8.73 -74.45 -65.76
CA ARG A 440 7.72 -73.42 -65.55
C ARG A 440 7.46 -73.14 -64.07
N ARG A 441 7.46 -74.18 -63.21
CA ARG A 441 7.41 -74.02 -61.75
C ARG A 441 8.65 -73.31 -61.20
N PHE A 442 9.83 -73.60 -61.75
CA PHE A 442 11.08 -72.94 -61.35
C PHE A 442 11.09 -71.46 -61.75
N MET A 443 10.66 -71.11 -62.97
CA MET A 443 10.49 -69.71 -63.37
C MET A 443 9.50 -68.95 -62.49
N TYR A 444 8.35 -69.52 -62.16
CA TYR A 444 7.42 -68.87 -61.23
C TYR A 444 8.03 -68.76 -59.82
N GLY A 445 8.72 -69.78 -59.30
CA GLY A 445 9.43 -69.69 -58.02
C GLY A 445 10.45 -68.54 -57.98
N VAL A 446 11.31 -68.44 -59.00
CA VAL A 446 12.31 -67.37 -59.11
C VAL A 446 11.65 -66.00 -59.29
N ALA A 447 10.60 -65.88 -60.11
CA ALA A 447 9.88 -64.62 -60.31
C ALA A 447 9.14 -64.15 -59.04
N GLY A 448 8.55 -65.07 -58.27
CA GLY A 448 7.88 -64.76 -57.00
C GLY A 448 8.88 -64.31 -55.92
N VAL A 449 10.03 -65.00 -55.81
CA VAL A 449 11.12 -64.57 -54.93
C VAL A 449 11.69 -63.22 -55.37
N ALA A 450 11.90 -63.01 -56.68
CA ALA A 450 12.36 -61.73 -57.21
C ALA A 450 11.35 -60.58 -56.98
N ALA A 451 10.04 -60.86 -56.98
CA ALA A 451 9.02 -59.87 -56.63
C ALA A 451 9.04 -59.52 -55.12
N VAL A 452 9.16 -60.52 -54.24
CA VAL A 452 9.25 -60.32 -52.78
C VAL A 452 10.55 -59.60 -52.39
N VAL A 453 11.70 -60.07 -52.91
CA VAL A 453 13.01 -59.40 -52.75
C VAL A 453 12.98 -58.02 -53.40
N GLY A 454 12.27 -57.85 -54.52
CA GLY A 454 12.04 -56.57 -55.17
C GLY A 454 11.31 -55.58 -54.25
N VAL A 455 10.18 -55.97 -53.64
CA VAL A 455 9.42 -55.11 -52.71
C VAL A 455 10.22 -54.78 -51.43
N ILE A 456 10.91 -55.75 -50.85
CA ILE A 456 11.76 -55.54 -49.67
C ILE A 456 12.97 -54.64 -50.03
N GLY A 457 13.58 -54.85 -51.19
CA GLY A 457 14.65 -54.02 -51.75
C GLY A 457 14.19 -52.62 -52.11
N LEU A 458 12.93 -52.43 -52.52
CA LEU A 458 12.31 -51.11 -52.71
C LEU A 458 12.14 -50.38 -51.38
N GLY A 459 11.75 -51.10 -50.31
CA GLY A 459 11.73 -50.57 -48.94
C GLY A 459 13.11 -50.08 -48.47
N TYR A 460 14.16 -50.88 -48.68
CA TYR A 460 15.56 -50.51 -48.39
C TYR A 460 16.09 -49.39 -49.31
N GLY A 461 15.70 -49.38 -50.58
CA GLY A 461 16.08 -48.33 -51.52
C GLY A 461 15.44 -46.99 -51.16
N LEU A 462 14.18 -46.99 -50.72
CA LEU A 462 13.50 -45.79 -50.25
C LEU A 462 14.15 -45.20 -48.99
N THR A 463 14.57 -46.02 -48.01
CA THR A 463 15.31 -45.51 -46.84
C THR A 463 16.67 -44.92 -47.22
N ALA A 464 17.37 -45.47 -48.21
CA ALA A 464 18.64 -44.94 -48.69
C ALA A 464 18.50 -43.65 -49.55
N VAL A 465 17.43 -43.52 -50.33
CA VAL A 465 17.26 -42.43 -51.31
C VAL A 465 16.51 -41.21 -50.76
N HIS A 466 15.59 -41.39 -49.80
CA HIS A 466 14.74 -40.30 -49.31
C HIS A 466 15.20 -39.64 -47.99
N GLY A 467 16.35 -40.05 -47.45
CA GLY A 467 16.86 -39.58 -46.14
C GLY A 467 17.19 -38.08 -46.04
N SER A 468 17.13 -37.32 -47.14
CA SER A 468 17.60 -35.93 -47.22
C SER A 468 16.62 -34.92 -47.85
N TRP A 469 15.42 -35.32 -48.29
CA TRP A 469 14.60 -34.49 -49.20
C TRP A 469 13.11 -34.32 -48.89
N LEU A 470 12.65 -34.69 -47.69
CA LEU A 470 11.31 -34.32 -47.19
C LEU A 470 11.38 -33.81 -45.75
N LEU A 471 10.77 -32.65 -45.51
CA LEU A 471 10.70 -31.91 -44.24
C LEU A 471 12.03 -31.28 -43.79
N THR A 472 12.40 -30.13 -44.38
CA THR A 472 13.24 -29.14 -43.68
C THR A 472 12.49 -28.58 -42.46
N PRO A 473 13.18 -28.28 -41.33
CA PRO A 473 12.51 -27.81 -40.11
C PRO A 473 11.64 -26.57 -40.28
N ASP A 474 12.07 -25.63 -41.15
CA ASP A 474 11.43 -24.32 -41.37
C ASP A 474 9.92 -24.43 -41.69
N ARG A 475 9.50 -25.47 -42.43
CA ARG A 475 8.09 -25.67 -42.80
C ARG A 475 7.22 -26.27 -41.69
N LEU A 476 7.82 -26.72 -40.58
CA LEU A 476 7.11 -27.24 -39.40
C LEU A 476 7.10 -26.25 -38.23
N LEU A 477 8.02 -25.29 -38.23
CA LEU A 477 8.15 -24.24 -37.22
C LEU A 477 7.35 -22.96 -37.54
N GLN A 478 6.80 -22.84 -38.76
CA GLN A 478 5.90 -21.74 -39.11
C GLN A 478 4.61 -21.76 -38.24
N PRO A 479 4.17 -20.60 -37.72
CA PRO A 479 2.92 -20.47 -36.98
C PRO A 479 1.71 -20.68 -37.91
N ALA A 480 0.57 -21.05 -37.33
CA ALA A 480 -0.67 -21.25 -38.07
C ALA A 480 -1.37 -19.91 -38.34
N GLU A 481 -0.88 -19.14 -39.32
CA GLU A 481 -1.51 -17.90 -39.76
C GLU A 481 -2.86 -18.15 -40.46
N THR A 482 -3.96 -18.14 -39.70
CA THR A 482 -5.28 -17.74 -40.21
C THR A 482 -6.25 -17.38 -39.08
N LEU A 483 -7.16 -16.43 -39.34
CA LEU A 483 -8.28 -16.02 -38.48
C LEU A 483 -7.93 -15.19 -37.22
N ALA A 484 -7.11 -14.14 -37.38
CA ALA A 484 -7.06 -13.01 -36.46
C ALA A 484 -6.85 -11.68 -37.22
N ALA A 485 -7.72 -11.39 -38.20
CA ALA A 485 -7.63 -10.18 -39.02
C ALA A 485 -8.99 -9.50 -39.18
N THR A 486 -9.36 -8.65 -38.21
CA THR A 486 -10.27 -7.48 -38.26
C THR A 486 -10.75 -7.16 -36.83
N TRP A 487 -10.06 -6.28 -36.09
CA TRP A 487 -10.68 -5.13 -35.39
C TRP A 487 -9.68 -4.13 -34.75
N ASP A 488 -8.64 -3.71 -35.49
CA ASP A 488 -7.79 -2.59 -35.05
C ASP A 488 -8.45 -1.24 -35.39
N ALA A 489 -8.88 -0.49 -34.37
CA ALA A 489 -9.40 0.88 -34.52
C ALA A 489 -9.43 1.65 -33.17
N GLU A 490 -8.26 1.99 -32.62
CA GLU A 490 -8.14 2.99 -31.54
C GLU A 490 -7.12 4.08 -31.97
N PRO A 491 -7.41 5.39 -31.79
CA PRO A 491 -6.64 6.45 -32.45
C PRO A 491 -5.41 6.92 -31.66
N GLU A 492 -4.40 7.43 -32.38
CA GLU A 492 -3.18 7.99 -31.77
C GLU A 492 -3.45 9.25 -30.91
N PRO A 493 -2.76 9.42 -29.77
CA PRO A 493 -2.79 10.66 -29.00
C PRO A 493 -1.85 11.71 -29.62
N THR A 494 -2.42 12.72 -30.30
CA THR A 494 -1.64 13.82 -30.89
C THR A 494 -1.02 14.71 -29.80
N ALA A 495 0.30 14.61 -29.60
CA ALA A 495 1.03 15.47 -28.68
C ALA A 495 1.11 16.93 -29.18
N THR A 496 0.81 17.90 -28.32
CA THR A 496 1.09 19.34 -28.53
C THR A 496 1.54 19.97 -27.20
N ALA A 497 2.53 20.86 -27.22
CA ALA A 497 3.10 21.54 -26.04
C ALA A 497 2.96 23.08 -26.19
N VAL A 498 3.77 23.88 -25.43
CA VAL A 498 3.96 25.36 -25.55
C VAL A 498 2.81 26.18 -24.90
N VAL A 499 2.92 27.05 -23.87
CA VAL A 499 4.01 27.66 -23.03
C VAL A 499 3.48 27.88 -21.57
N PRO A 500 4.31 27.91 -20.50
CA PRO A 500 3.89 28.35 -19.15
C PRO A 500 3.99 29.87 -18.91
N ALA A 501 3.03 30.46 -18.17
CA ALA A 501 3.18 31.77 -17.50
C ALA A 501 2.10 32.05 -16.42
N SER A 502 2.50 32.82 -15.39
CA SER A 502 1.68 33.51 -14.37
C SER A 502 1.04 32.67 -13.24
N GLU A 503 1.12 33.20 -12.02
CA GLU A 503 0.65 32.57 -10.79
C GLU A 503 -0.83 32.85 -10.52
N THR A 504 -1.63 31.80 -10.52
CA THR A 504 -2.78 31.64 -9.60
C THR A 504 -2.81 30.17 -9.19
N ARG A 505 -3.04 29.87 -7.91
CA ARG A 505 -3.36 28.48 -7.49
C ARG A 505 -4.54 27.99 -8.35
N PRO A 506 -4.41 26.89 -9.12
CA PRO A 506 -5.56 26.35 -9.82
C PRO A 506 -6.63 25.98 -8.80
N ALA A 507 -7.90 26.23 -9.12
CA ALA A 507 -8.99 25.70 -8.32
C ALA A 507 -8.86 24.16 -8.32
N VAL A 508 -9.00 23.55 -7.15
CA VAL A 508 -9.01 22.08 -7.04
C VAL A 508 -10.16 21.56 -7.90
N GLU A 509 -9.86 20.73 -8.89
CA GLU A 509 -10.89 20.10 -9.72
C GLU A 509 -11.32 18.74 -9.17
N VAL A 510 -12.57 18.39 -9.43
CA VAL A 510 -13.10 17.03 -9.21
C VAL A 510 -12.37 16.09 -10.16
N ALA A 511 -11.61 15.12 -9.64
CA ALA A 511 -10.83 14.20 -10.47
C ALA A 511 -11.73 13.46 -11.47
N GLU A 512 -11.22 13.25 -12.69
CA GLU A 512 -12.01 12.79 -13.84
C GLU A 512 -12.82 11.52 -13.54
N VAL A 513 -12.20 10.55 -12.85
CA VAL A 513 -12.84 9.30 -12.42
C VAL A 513 -14.09 9.51 -11.54
N PHE A 514 -14.10 10.52 -10.67
CA PHE A 514 -15.25 10.85 -9.82
C PHE A 514 -16.23 11.82 -10.49
N ARG A 515 -15.77 12.61 -11.46
CA ARG A 515 -16.51 13.73 -12.09
C ARG A 515 -17.89 13.31 -12.62
N ARG A 516 -18.02 12.10 -13.19
CA ARG A 516 -19.30 11.56 -13.67
C ARG A 516 -20.28 11.28 -12.53
N LEU A 517 -19.84 10.57 -11.48
CA LEU A 517 -20.70 10.15 -10.37
C LEU A 517 -21.09 11.32 -9.46
N TRP A 518 -20.15 12.23 -9.21
CA TRP A 518 -20.36 13.48 -8.48
C TRP A 518 -21.44 14.33 -9.15
N ASN A 519 -21.32 14.62 -10.45
CA ASN A 519 -22.32 15.36 -11.22
C ASN A 519 -23.71 14.69 -11.19
N ALA A 520 -23.77 13.36 -11.41
CA ALA A 520 -25.03 12.63 -11.44
C ALA A 520 -25.75 12.58 -10.09
N SER A 521 -25.00 12.62 -8.98
CA SER A 521 -25.50 12.43 -7.61
C SER A 521 -25.68 13.74 -6.83
N GLY A 522 -25.89 14.85 -7.53
CA GLY A 522 -26.20 16.17 -6.94
C GLY A 522 -25.01 17.13 -6.76
N GLY A 523 -23.79 16.68 -7.06
CA GLY A 523 -22.58 17.50 -7.18
C GLY A 523 -22.34 18.41 -5.96
N PRO A 524 -22.13 19.73 -6.17
CA PRO A 524 -21.69 20.62 -5.11
C PRO A 524 -22.78 20.93 -4.07
N ARG A 525 -24.05 20.58 -4.35
CA ARG A 525 -25.15 20.72 -3.37
C ARG A 525 -25.21 19.57 -2.36
N VAL A 526 -24.67 18.41 -2.71
CA VAL A 526 -24.68 17.21 -1.84
C VAL A 526 -23.30 17.02 -1.20
N PHE A 527 -22.25 16.98 -2.02
CA PHE A 527 -20.89 16.66 -1.58
C PHE A 527 -20.06 17.89 -1.20
N GLY A 528 -20.47 19.07 -1.65
CA GLY A 528 -19.64 20.27 -1.60
C GLY A 528 -18.61 20.38 -2.73
N ARG A 529 -17.71 21.35 -2.59
CA ARG A 529 -16.53 21.55 -3.45
C ARG A 529 -15.47 20.50 -3.11
N PRO A 530 -14.56 20.16 -4.04
CA PRO A 530 -13.38 19.35 -3.70
C PRO A 530 -12.41 20.18 -2.84
N VAL A 531 -11.95 19.58 -1.74
CA VAL A 531 -11.07 20.22 -0.74
C VAL A 531 -9.60 20.04 -1.10
N GLY A 532 -9.24 18.87 -1.64
CA GLY A 532 -7.89 18.54 -2.09
C GLY A 532 -7.89 17.79 -3.43
N ALA A 533 -6.72 17.70 -4.07
CA ALA A 533 -6.56 16.89 -5.28
C ALA A 533 -6.77 15.40 -4.96
N ALA A 534 -7.16 14.60 -5.96
CA ALA A 534 -7.22 13.16 -5.77
C ALA A 534 -5.82 12.56 -5.60
N TYR A 535 -5.65 11.70 -4.61
CA TYR A 535 -4.39 11.04 -4.28
C TYR A 535 -4.60 9.52 -4.15
N GLN A 536 -3.51 8.74 -4.15
CA GLN A 536 -3.57 7.30 -3.91
C GLN A 536 -3.20 6.97 -2.47
N GLN A 537 -4.05 6.18 -1.80
CA GLN A 537 -3.84 5.70 -0.44
C GLN A 537 -3.97 4.19 -0.39
N VAL A 538 -3.06 3.52 0.30
CA VAL A 538 -3.23 2.09 0.61
C VAL A 538 -4.17 1.98 1.80
N ASP A 539 -5.34 1.38 1.59
CA ASP A 539 -6.30 1.10 2.65
C ASP A 539 -5.69 0.18 3.71
N ALA A 540 -5.81 0.59 4.98
CA ALA A 540 -5.06 -0.03 6.07
C ALA A 540 -5.63 -1.38 6.56
N GLU A 541 -6.86 -1.73 6.17
CA GLU A 541 -7.55 -2.96 6.56
C GLU A 541 -7.45 -4.03 5.44
N THR A 542 -7.68 -3.63 4.19
CA THR A 542 -7.71 -4.49 3.00
C THR A 542 -6.41 -4.51 2.21
N GLY A 543 -5.53 -3.52 2.37
CA GLY A 543 -4.30 -3.36 1.60
C GLY A 543 -4.48 -2.82 0.17
N VAL A 544 -5.73 -2.57 -0.27
CA VAL A 544 -6.03 -2.08 -1.62
C VAL A 544 -5.56 -0.64 -1.78
N THR A 545 -4.85 -0.33 -2.87
CA THR A 545 -4.61 1.07 -3.27
C THR A 545 -5.92 1.66 -3.78
N LEU A 546 -6.52 2.53 -2.98
CA LEU A 546 -7.66 3.36 -3.35
C LEU A 546 -7.15 4.65 -4.00
N THR A 547 -7.88 5.18 -4.98
CA THR A 547 -7.78 6.62 -5.29
C THR A 547 -8.82 7.33 -4.43
N ILE A 548 -8.45 8.42 -3.77
CA ILE A 548 -9.28 9.11 -2.78
C ILE A 548 -9.35 10.60 -3.12
N GLN A 549 -10.52 11.22 -3.00
CA GLN A 549 -10.67 12.68 -3.02
C GLN A 549 -11.66 13.15 -1.94
N TYR A 550 -11.28 14.20 -1.20
CA TYR A 550 -12.12 14.87 -0.22
C TYR A 550 -12.89 16.04 -0.82
N PHE A 551 -14.10 16.25 -0.30
CA PHE A 551 -15.04 17.33 -0.58
C PHE A 551 -15.65 17.82 0.73
N ASP A 552 -16.22 19.03 0.79
CA ASP A 552 -16.72 19.65 2.05
C ASP A 552 -17.62 18.73 2.90
N ARG A 553 -18.31 17.75 2.28
CA ARG A 553 -19.28 16.85 2.92
C ARG A 553 -19.12 15.37 2.53
N ALA A 554 -17.99 14.97 1.90
CA ALA A 554 -17.78 13.59 1.48
C ALA A 554 -16.31 13.22 1.17
N ARG A 555 -15.97 11.94 1.33
CA ARG A 555 -14.74 11.32 0.79
C ARG A 555 -15.14 10.32 -0.28
N PHE A 556 -14.77 10.58 -1.54
CA PHE A 556 -14.93 9.61 -2.63
C PHE A 556 -13.73 8.66 -2.63
N GLU A 557 -14.01 7.37 -2.78
CA GLU A 557 -13.03 6.30 -2.80
C GLU A 557 -13.24 5.45 -4.06
N LEU A 558 -12.23 5.36 -4.92
CA LEU A 558 -12.16 4.40 -6.01
C LEU A 558 -11.58 3.09 -5.47
N HIS A 559 -12.27 1.98 -5.71
CA HIS A 559 -11.92 0.62 -5.29
C HIS A 559 -11.58 -0.24 -6.52
N PRO A 560 -10.31 -0.31 -6.97
CA PRO A 560 -9.96 -0.95 -8.24
C PRO A 560 -10.27 -2.45 -8.32
N HIS A 561 -10.36 -3.12 -7.17
CA HIS A 561 -10.79 -4.53 -7.07
C HIS A 561 -12.28 -4.74 -7.39
N LEU A 562 -13.05 -3.66 -7.57
CA LEU A 562 -14.46 -3.62 -7.96
C LEU A 562 -14.66 -2.99 -9.35
N ALA A 563 -13.59 -2.87 -10.15
CA ALA A 563 -13.63 -2.28 -11.49
C ALA A 563 -14.69 -2.90 -12.40
N GLY A 564 -15.42 -2.07 -13.14
CA GLY A 564 -16.54 -2.47 -13.98
C GLY A 564 -17.83 -2.83 -13.21
N THR A 565 -17.84 -2.74 -11.89
CA THR A 565 -19.06 -2.90 -11.07
C THR A 565 -19.65 -1.54 -10.69
N ARG A 566 -20.95 -1.54 -10.34
CA ARG A 566 -21.62 -0.34 -9.79
C ARG A 566 -21.14 0.09 -8.39
N TYR A 567 -20.17 -0.60 -7.80
CA TYR A 567 -19.58 -0.28 -6.50
C TYR A 567 -18.08 0.02 -6.61
N GLU A 568 -17.59 0.26 -7.83
CA GLU A 568 -16.21 0.68 -8.13
C GLU A 568 -15.85 2.01 -7.46
N ILE A 569 -16.82 2.91 -7.29
CA ILE A 569 -16.67 4.13 -6.50
C ILE A 569 -17.64 4.06 -5.31
N GLN A 570 -17.14 4.34 -4.11
CA GLN A 570 -17.90 4.37 -2.87
C GLN A 570 -17.61 5.67 -2.11
N LEU A 571 -18.38 5.92 -1.06
CA LEU A 571 -18.12 7.00 -0.11
C LEU A 571 -17.59 6.42 1.21
N GLY A 572 -16.56 7.07 1.75
CA GLY A 572 -15.92 6.72 3.02
C GLY A 572 -16.83 6.89 4.23
N ARG A 573 -16.50 6.25 5.36
CA ARG A 573 -17.34 6.18 6.56
C ARG A 573 -17.23 7.43 7.46
N LEU A 574 -17.30 8.61 6.84
CA LEU A 574 -17.01 9.87 7.52
C LEU A 574 -17.95 10.19 8.68
N GLY A 575 -19.23 9.82 8.59
CA GLY A 575 -20.18 10.01 9.69
C GLY A 575 -19.82 9.17 10.93
N TRP A 576 -19.36 7.92 10.72
CA TRP A 576 -18.81 7.11 11.80
C TRP A 576 -17.48 7.65 12.32
N GLU A 577 -16.57 8.05 11.43
CA GLU A 577 -15.24 8.59 11.77
C GLU A 577 -15.35 9.90 12.59
N GLU A 578 -16.29 10.78 12.26
CA GLU A 578 -16.56 12.01 13.02
C GLU A 578 -17.22 11.72 14.37
N ALA A 579 -18.22 10.84 14.42
CA ALA A 579 -18.88 10.44 15.67
C ALA A 579 -17.92 9.73 16.64
N ALA A 580 -16.97 8.95 16.12
CA ALA A 580 -15.86 8.40 16.90
C ALA A 580 -14.96 9.51 17.46
N ARG A 581 -14.58 10.49 16.62
CA ARG A 581 -13.68 11.60 17.00
C ARG A 581 -14.30 12.54 18.05
N ARG A 582 -15.60 12.82 17.96
CA ARG A 582 -16.37 13.59 18.96
C ARG A 582 -16.76 12.75 20.20
N GLY A 583 -16.36 11.48 20.27
CA GLY A 583 -16.65 10.59 21.41
C GLY A 583 -18.13 10.14 21.53
N LEU A 584 -18.95 10.44 20.52
CA LEU A 584 -20.41 10.31 20.59
C LEU A 584 -20.89 8.85 20.58
N LEU A 585 -20.09 7.91 20.07
CA LEU A 585 -20.46 6.47 19.97
C LEU A 585 -20.83 5.82 21.32
N GLY A 586 -20.40 6.38 22.45
CA GLY A 586 -20.75 5.91 23.80
C GLY A 586 -21.99 6.58 24.41
N THR A 587 -22.65 7.50 23.70
CA THR A 587 -23.79 8.27 24.21
C THR A 587 -25.13 7.59 23.90
N GLU A 588 -26.20 8.01 24.58
CA GLU A 588 -27.55 7.44 24.42
C GLU A 588 -28.06 7.43 22.97
N PRO A 589 -27.95 8.51 22.16
CA PRO A 589 -28.39 8.48 20.77
C PRO A 589 -27.70 7.43 19.89
N PHE A 590 -26.49 6.99 20.25
CA PHE A 590 -25.71 5.99 19.53
C PHE A 590 -25.90 4.56 20.06
N GLN A 591 -26.84 4.35 21.00
CA GLN A 591 -27.22 3.00 21.43
C GLN A 591 -28.40 2.46 20.60
N PRO A 592 -28.43 1.15 20.28
CA PRO A 592 -29.49 0.56 19.49
C PRO A 592 -30.82 0.53 20.27
N VAL A 593 -31.93 0.85 19.57
CA VAL A 593 -33.27 0.88 20.13
C VAL A 593 -34.00 -0.46 19.93
N PRO A 594 -34.88 -0.89 20.86
CA PRO A 594 -35.59 -2.16 20.70
C PRO A 594 -36.52 -2.17 19.48
N ALA A 595 -36.44 -3.22 18.65
CA ALA A 595 -37.30 -3.38 17.47
C ALA A 595 -38.81 -3.28 17.81
N ALA A 596 -39.22 -3.82 18.97
CA ALA A 596 -40.60 -3.80 19.43
C ALA A 596 -41.18 -2.39 19.67
N THR A 597 -40.35 -1.38 19.96
CA THR A 597 -40.78 0.03 20.02
C THR A 597 -40.60 0.75 18.69
N ALA A 598 -39.64 0.35 17.85
CA ALA A 598 -39.41 0.97 16.54
C ALA A 598 -40.47 0.60 15.48
N GLU A 599 -40.91 -0.66 15.43
CA GLU A 599 -41.88 -1.18 14.44
C GLU A 599 -43.28 -0.58 14.56
N GLN A 600 -43.61 0.09 15.67
CA GLN A 600 -44.92 0.72 15.90
C GLN A 600 -45.04 2.13 15.28
N SER A 601 -43.94 2.73 14.82
CA SER A 601 -43.90 4.13 14.34
C SER A 601 -44.01 4.23 12.82
N ALA A 602 -45.22 4.42 12.29
CA ALA A 602 -45.50 4.51 10.84
C ALA A 602 -44.71 5.61 10.07
N ASN A 603 -44.14 6.60 10.79
CA ASN A 603 -43.29 7.65 10.22
C ASN A 603 -41.77 7.36 10.30
N CYS A 604 -41.38 6.14 10.65
CA CYS A 604 -39.98 5.72 10.75
C CYS A 604 -39.71 4.48 9.88
N ASP A 605 -38.47 4.34 9.41
CA ASP A 605 -37.94 3.08 8.89
C ASP A 605 -36.87 2.57 9.87
N TYR A 606 -36.99 1.31 10.31
CA TYR A 606 -36.07 0.68 11.28
C TYR A 606 -35.05 -0.21 10.55
N PHE A 607 -33.79 -0.14 10.99
CA PHE A 607 -32.66 -0.81 10.35
C PHE A 607 -32.10 -1.90 11.28
N PRO A 608 -32.56 -3.16 11.17
CA PRO A 608 -32.17 -4.24 12.10
C PRO A 608 -30.68 -4.62 12.02
N THR A 609 -29.96 -4.15 10.99
CA THR A 609 -28.50 -4.31 10.85
C THR A 609 -27.70 -3.53 11.89
N THR A 610 -28.20 -2.37 12.32
CA THR A 610 -27.54 -1.50 13.32
C THR A 610 -28.39 -1.27 14.57
N GLY A 611 -29.70 -1.53 14.52
CA GLY A 611 -30.61 -1.32 15.64
C GLY A 611 -31.13 0.11 15.77
N HIS A 612 -30.95 0.97 14.76
CA HIS A 612 -31.43 2.36 14.77
C HIS A 612 -32.63 2.56 13.84
N ARG A 613 -33.38 3.65 14.06
CA ARG A 613 -34.50 4.09 13.18
C ARG A 613 -34.22 5.46 12.56
N VAL A 614 -34.77 5.69 11.37
CA VAL A 614 -34.74 6.99 10.68
C VAL A 614 -36.17 7.47 10.53
N CYS A 615 -36.48 8.68 11.02
CA CYS A 615 -37.85 9.19 11.12
C CYS A 615 -38.05 10.50 10.34
N GLY A 616 -39.32 10.86 10.07
CA GLY A 616 -39.73 12.20 9.67
C GLY A 616 -38.95 12.84 8.51
N HIS A 617 -38.32 13.98 8.78
CA HIS A 617 -37.60 14.79 7.80
C HIS A 617 -36.35 14.06 7.28
N PHE A 618 -35.55 13.46 8.17
CA PHE A 618 -34.39 12.65 7.79
C PHE A 618 -34.79 11.42 6.98
N ARG A 619 -35.89 10.74 7.32
CA ARG A 619 -36.43 9.61 6.54
C ARG A 619 -36.81 10.02 5.13
N THR A 620 -37.51 11.16 5.02
CA THR A 620 -37.92 11.72 3.73
C THR A 620 -36.71 12.10 2.88
N PHE A 621 -35.69 12.71 3.50
CA PHE A 621 -34.44 13.04 2.82
C PHE A 621 -33.65 11.80 2.39
N TRP A 622 -33.46 10.82 3.27
CA TRP A 622 -32.72 9.59 3.01
C TRP A 622 -33.31 8.80 1.83
N ARG A 623 -34.65 8.66 1.78
CA ARG A 623 -35.33 7.93 0.70
C ARG A 623 -35.37 8.66 -0.64
N ASN A 624 -35.22 9.98 -0.65
CA ASN A 624 -35.29 10.81 -1.85
C ASN A 624 -33.90 11.20 -2.42
N ASN A 625 -32.82 10.81 -1.75
CA ASN A 625 -31.44 11.07 -2.16
C ASN A 625 -30.62 9.77 -2.20
N GLY A 626 -29.64 9.70 -3.10
CA GLY A 626 -28.82 8.50 -3.27
C GLY A 626 -27.72 8.68 -4.31
N LEU A 627 -26.69 7.84 -4.19
CA LEU A 627 -25.56 7.77 -5.10
C LEU A 627 -26.00 7.08 -6.40
N ARG A 628 -25.74 7.65 -7.58
CA ARG A 628 -26.29 7.14 -8.85
C ARG A 628 -25.60 5.86 -9.31
N LEU A 629 -26.16 4.72 -8.95
CA LEU A 629 -25.64 3.39 -9.29
C LEU A 629 -26.36 2.76 -10.50
N GLY A 630 -27.27 3.50 -11.13
CA GLY A 630 -27.95 3.13 -12.37
C GLY A 630 -29.31 2.47 -12.17
N ASP A 631 -30.05 2.86 -11.11
CA ASP A 631 -31.43 2.44 -10.90
C ASP A 631 -32.45 3.47 -11.40
N SER A 632 -33.69 3.04 -11.58
CA SER A 632 -34.82 3.92 -11.90
C SER A 632 -35.41 4.56 -10.64
N GLY A 633 -35.23 5.87 -10.47
CA GLY A 633 -35.73 6.63 -9.32
C GLY A 633 -34.63 6.95 -8.32
N ILE A 634 -34.86 6.69 -7.03
CA ILE A 634 -33.83 6.48 -6.01
C ILE A 634 -34.18 5.17 -5.33
N SER A 635 -33.25 4.23 -5.26
CA SER A 635 -33.47 2.93 -4.62
C SER A 635 -32.83 2.87 -3.24
N PHE A 636 -33.30 1.94 -2.39
CA PHE A 636 -32.73 1.71 -1.05
C PHE A 636 -31.21 1.54 -1.06
N ARG A 637 -30.65 0.90 -2.10
CA ARG A 637 -29.18 0.73 -2.23
C ARG A 637 -28.45 2.00 -2.70
N GLU A 638 -29.11 2.89 -3.44
CA GLU A 638 -28.53 4.19 -3.81
C GLU A 638 -28.51 5.13 -2.59
N SER A 639 -29.58 5.14 -1.78
CA SER A 639 -29.60 5.81 -0.47
C SER A 639 -28.55 5.24 0.49
N LEU A 640 -28.45 3.91 0.60
CA LEU A 640 -27.46 3.23 1.43
C LEU A 640 -26.01 3.48 0.95
N ALA A 641 -25.78 3.63 -0.36
CA ALA A 641 -24.47 3.95 -0.90
C ALA A 641 -24.06 5.43 -0.65
N LEU A 642 -25.03 6.33 -0.51
CA LEU A 642 -24.79 7.75 -0.17
C LEU A 642 -24.57 7.95 1.34
N PHE A 643 -25.48 7.44 2.17
CA PHE A 643 -25.50 7.71 3.61
C PHE A 643 -24.92 6.56 4.46
N GLY A 644 -25.07 5.32 3.99
CA GLY A 644 -24.90 4.14 4.82
C GLY A 644 -26.09 3.88 5.76
N TYR A 645 -25.90 2.92 6.65
CA TYR A 645 -26.86 2.64 7.74
C TYR A 645 -26.86 3.78 8.77
N PRO A 646 -28.00 4.06 9.44
CA PRO A 646 -28.02 4.91 10.62
C PRO A 646 -27.18 4.28 11.76
N ILE A 647 -26.40 5.12 12.43
CA ILE A 647 -25.57 4.76 13.60
C ILE A 647 -25.93 5.58 14.84
N SER A 648 -26.88 6.50 14.72
CA SER A 648 -27.56 7.15 15.85
C SER A 648 -29.06 7.28 15.57
N GLU A 649 -29.80 7.57 16.63
CA GLU A 649 -31.10 8.21 16.60
C GLU A 649 -30.98 9.71 16.27
N GLU A 650 -32.08 10.44 16.13
CA GLU A 650 -32.08 11.91 15.99
C GLU A 650 -31.92 12.59 17.36
N PHE A 651 -31.05 13.61 17.46
CA PHE A 651 -30.78 14.33 18.71
C PHE A 651 -30.33 15.78 18.46
N PRO A 652 -30.45 16.71 19.43
CA PRO A 652 -29.83 18.02 19.35
C PRO A 652 -28.30 17.90 19.49
N ASP A 653 -27.58 18.35 18.47
CA ASP A 653 -26.12 18.39 18.45
C ASP A 653 -25.56 19.25 19.60
N PRO A 654 -24.57 18.77 20.37
CA PRO A 654 -24.13 19.46 21.59
C PRO A 654 -23.36 20.76 21.33
N ASP A 655 -22.74 20.91 20.15
CA ASP A 655 -21.89 22.07 19.82
C ASP A 655 -22.64 23.11 18.97
N THR A 656 -23.52 22.65 18.05
CA THR A 656 -24.27 23.53 17.13
C THR A 656 -25.73 23.75 17.51
N GLY A 657 -26.32 22.91 18.35
CA GLY A 657 -27.74 22.96 18.74
C GLY A 657 -28.74 22.60 17.63
N LEU A 658 -28.27 22.25 16.42
CA LEU A 658 -29.12 21.74 15.35
C LEU A 658 -29.62 20.33 15.67
N ILE A 659 -30.80 19.96 15.20
CA ILE A 659 -31.21 18.54 15.24
C ILE A 659 -30.39 17.80 14.17
N VAL A 660 -29.73 16.71 14.56
CA VAL A 660 -28.87 15.90 13.70
C VAL A 660 -29.18 14.41 13.82
N GLN A 661 -28.80 13.64 12.79
CA GLN A 661 -28.74 12.18 12.84
C GLN A 661 -27.49 11.68 12.09
N TYR A 662 -26.78 10.71 12.67
CA TYR A 662 -25.58 10.12 12.09
C TYR A 662 -25.86 8.80 11.37
N PHE A 663 -25.17 8.66 10.24
CA PHE A 663 -25.11 7.46 9.42
C PHE A 663 -23.64 7.07 9.21
N GLU A 664 -23.36 5.87 8.71
CA GLU A 664 -21.97 5.42 8.49
C GLU A 664 -21.14 6.44 7.70
N ARG A 665 -21.71 7.06 6.65
CA ARG A 665 -20.99 7.88 5.65
C ARG A 665 -21.28 9.38 5.75
N ALA A 666 -22.29 9.80 6.51
CA ALA A 666 -22.71 11.20 6.61
C ALA A 666 -23.40 11.54 7.94
N ARG A 667 -23.29 12.81 8.35
CA ARG A 667 -24.17 13.48 9.31
C ARG A 667 -25.28 14.17 8.52
N LEU A 668 -26.54 14.01 8.91
CA LEU A 668 -27.64 14.84 8.42
C LEU A 668 -27.99 15.92 9.47
N GLU A 669 -28.31 17.11 8.99
CA GLU A 669 -28.71 18.27 9.79
C GLU A 669 -30.11 18.72 9.36
N TYR A 670 -30.99 19.02 10.32
CA TYR A 670 -32.31 19.60 10.06
C TYR A 670 -32.32 21.10 10.39
N ARG A 671 -32.83 21.88 9.44
CA ARG A 671 -32.80 23.35 9.42
C ARG A 671 -34.25 23.88 9.39
N PRO A 672 -34.90 24.08 10.55
CA PRO A 672 -36.31 24.46 10.62
C PRO A 672 -36.59 25.82 9.97
N GLU A 673 -35.60 26.71 9.87
CA GLU A 673 -35.69 27.98 9.15
C GLU A 673 -35.75 27.83 7.62
N GLN A 674 -35.51 26.62 7.11
CA GLN A 674 -35.53 26.27 5.68
C GLN A 674 -36.64 25.27 5.32
N ALA A 675 -37.62 25.05 6.21
CA ALA A 675 -38.71 24.09 6.02
C ALA A 675 -39.50 24.33 4.72
N GLY A 676 -39.80 23.24 4.00
CA GLY A 676 -40.42 23.25 2.68
C GLY A 676 -39.46 23.53 1.52
N THR A 677 -38.15 23.66 1.77
CA THR A 677 -37.14 23.95 0.73
C THR A 677 -36.12 22.80 0.59
N PRO A 678 -35.36 22.73 -0.54
CA PRO A 678 -34.27 21.76 -0.70
C PRO A 678 -33.02 22.01 0.17
N GLY A 679 -33.14 22.81 1.25
CA GLY A 679 -32.14 22.98 2.32
C GLY A 679 -32.68 22.67 3.72
N GLU A 680 -33.95 22.25 3.84
CA GLU A 680 -34.61 21.82 5.09
C GLU A 680 -33.84 20.71 5.81
N VAL A 681 -33.26 19.79 5.03
CA VAL A 681 -32.26 18.82 5.50
C VAL A 681 -31.04 18.95 4.60
N THR A 682 -29.86 19.00 5.20
CA THR A 682 -28.56 19.01 4.52
C THR A 682 -27.68 17.88 5.03
N LEU A 683 -26.70 17.45 4.22
CA LEU A 683 -25.51 16.82 4.80
C LEU A 683 -24.79 17.90 5.61
N GLY A 684 -24.28 17.54 6.79
CA GLY A 684 -23.44 18.44 7.56
C GLY A 684 -22.08 18.66 6.91
N GLU A 685 -21.45 19.78 7.24
CA GLU A 685 -20.01 19.93 7.05
C GLU A 685 -19.31 19.09 8.10
N LEU A 686 -18.59 18.07 7.62
CA LEU A 686 -18.02 17.02 8.44
C LEU A 686 -16.69 17.51 8.99
N GLU A 687 -16.69 17.97 10.24
CA GLU A 687 -15.50 18.58 10.84
C GLU A 687 -14.31 17.61 10.81
N GLY A 688 -13.11 18.14 10.59
CA GLY A 688 -11.93 17.33 10.31
C GLY A 688 -11.77 16.87 8.86
N ILE A 689 -12.63 17.31 7.93
CA ILE A 689 -12.23 17.51 6.52
C ILE A 689 -11.57 18.90 6.39
N ASP A 690 -10.35 18.99 6.87
CA ASP A 690 -9.39 20.06 6.55
C ASP A 690 -8.32 19.42 5.62
N PRO A 691 -7.63 20.15 4.72
CA PRO A 691 -6.62 19.58 3.82
C PRO A 691 -5.22 19.37 4.45
#